data_AF-A0AA37MEL7-F1
#
_entry.id   AF-A0AA37MEL7-F1
#
_cell.length_a   1.000
_cell.length_b   1.000
_cell.length_c   1.000
_cell.angle_alpha   90.00
_cell.angle_beta   90.00
_cell.angle_gamma   90.00
#
_symmetry.space_group_name_H-M   'P 1'
#
loop_
_entity.id
_entity.type
_entity.pdbx_description
1 polymer ?
#
loop_
_entity_poly.entity_id
_entity_poly.type
_entity_poly.pdbx_seq_one_letter_code
_entity_poly.pdbx_strand_id
1 'polypeptide(L)'
;MKFTDFTGLYSLSKTLRFELKPIGKTLENIKKAGLLEQDQHRADSYKKVKKIIDEYHKAFIEKSLSNFELKYQSEDKLDSLEEYLMYYSMKRIEKTEKDKFAKIQDNLRKQIADHLKGDESYKTIFSKDLIRKNLPDFVKSDEERTLIKEFKDFTTYFKGFYENRENMYSAEDKSTAISHRIIHENLPKFVDNINAFSKIILIPELREKLNQIYQDFEEYLNVESIDEIFHLDYFSMVMTQKQIEVYNAIIGGKSTNDKKIQGLNEYINLYNQKHKDCKLPKLKLLFKQILSDRIAISWLPDNFKDDQEALDSIDTCYKNLLNDGNVLGEGNLKLLLENIDTYNLKGIFIRNDLQLTDISQKMYASWNVIQDAVILDLKKQVSRKKKESAEDYNDRLKKLYTSQESFSIQYLNDCLRAYGKTENIQDYFAKLGAVNNEHEQTINLFAQVRNAYTSVQAILTTPYPENANLAQDKETVALIKNLLDSLKRLQRFIKPLLGKGDESDKDERFYGDFTPLWETLNQITPLYNMVRNYMTRKPYSQEKIKLNFENSTLLGGWDLNKEHDNTAIILRKNGLYYLAIMKKSANKIFDKDKLDNSGDCYEKMVYKLLPGANKMLPKVFFSKSRIDEFKPSENIIENYKKGTHKKGANFNLADCHNLIDFFKSSISKHEDWSKFNFHFSDTSSYEDLSDFYREVEQQGYSISFCDVSVEYINKMVEKGDLYLFQIYNKDFSEFSKGTPNMHTLYWNSLFSKENLNNIIYKLNGQAEIFFRKKSLNYKRPTHPAHQAIKNKNKCNEKKESIFDYDLVKDKRYTVDKFQFHVPITMNFKSTGNTNINQQVIDYLRTEDDTHIIGIDRGERHLLYLVVIDSHGKIVEQFTLNEIVNEYGGNIYRTNYHDLLDTREQNREKARESWQTIENIKELKEGYISQVIHKITDLMQKYHAVVVLEDLNMGFMRGRQKVEKQVYQKFEEMLINKLNYLVNKKADQNSAGGLLHAYQLTSKFESFQKLGKQSGFLFYIPAWNTSKIDPVTGFVNLFDTRYESIDKAKAFFGKFDSIRYNADKDWFEFAFDYNNFTTKAEGTRTNWTICTYGSRIRTFRNQAKNSQWDNEEIDLTKAYKAFFAKHGINIYDNIKEAIAMETEKSFFEDLLHLLKLTLQMRNSITGTTTDYLISPVHDSKGNFYDSRICDNSLPANADANGAYNIARKGLMLIQQIKDSTSSNRFKFSPITNKDWLIFAQEKPYLND
;
A
#
# COMPACT_ATOMS: atom_id res chain seq x y z
N MET A 1 -31.49 24.02 1.64
CA MET A 1 -30.51 23.29 2.47
C MET A 1 -29.33 24.22 2.69
N LYS A 2 -28.66 24.16 3.84
CA LYS A 2 -27.48 24.99 4.17
C LYS A 2 -26.28 24.12 4.48
N PHE A 3 -25.07 24.67 4.39
CA PHE A 3 -23.84 23.96 4.77
C PHE A 3 -23.88 23.44 6.23
N THR A 4 -24.59 24.14 7.12
CA THR A 4 -24.79 23.75 8.53
C THR A 4 -25.64 22.49 8.72
N ASP A 5 -26.38 22.06 7.71
CA ASP A 5 -27.31 20.92 7.79
C ASP A 5 -26.58 19.57 7.71
N PHE A 6 -25.29 19.56 7.32
CA PHE A 6 -24.48 18.35 7.22
C PHE A 6 -23.91 17.89 8.57
N THR A 7 -24.78 17.71 9.57
CA THR A 7 -24.44 17.21 10.91
C THR A 7 -25.45 16.12 11.33
N GLY A 8 -25.05 15.20 12.21
CA GLY A 8 -25.97 14.17 12.75
C GLY A 8 -26.56 13.19 11.74
N LEU A 9 -25.94 13.01 10.57
CA LEU A 9 -26.44 12.20 9.46
C LEU A 9 -26.28 10.69 9.71
N TYR A 10 -25.10 10.25 10.16
CA TYR A 10 -24.83 8.83 10.44
C TYR A 10 -23.82 8.62 11.56
N SER A 11 -23.92 7.47 12.24
CA SER A 11 -23.06 7.12 13.36
C SER A 11 -21.72 6.50 12.94
N LEU A 12 -20.69 6.71 13.78
CA LEU A 12 -19.33 6.23 13.58
C LEU A 12 -18.73 5.70 14.88
N SER A 13 -17.91 4.65 14.78
CA SER A 13 -17.20 4.10 15.94
C SER A 13 -15.73 4.53 15.94
N LYS A 14 -15.17 4.86 17.11
CA LYS A 14 -13.74 5.13 17.31
C LYS A 14 -13.24 4.47 18.59
N THR A 15 -11.96 4.13 18.64
CA THR A 15 -11.31 3.62 19.86
C THR A 15 -10.35 4.67 20.42
N LEU A 16 -10.61 5.10 21.65
CA LEU A 16 -9.74 5.98 22.41
C LEU A 16 -8.68 5.15 23.13
N ARG A 17 -7.48 5.71 23.29
CA ARG A 17 -6.33 5.00 23.86
C ARG A 17 -5.67 5.85 24.94
N PHE A 18 -5.47 5.26 26.11
CA PHE A 18 -4.91 5.91 27.29
C PHE A 18 -3.81 5.06 27.91
N GLU A 19 -2.91 5.70 28.66
CA GLU A 19 -2.09 5.03 29.66
C GLU A 19 -2.95 4.74 30.90
N LEU A 20 -2.69 3.62 31.57
CA LEU A 20 -3.21 3.35 32.91
C LEU A 20 -2.08 3.46 33.92
N LYS A 21 -2.21 4.37 34.89
CA LYS A 21 -1.24 4.52 35.98
C LYS A 21 -1.78 3.83 37.24
N PRO A 22 -1.15 2.76 37.75
CA PRO A 22 -1.60 2.10 38.97
C PRO A 22 -1.51 3.05 40.17
N ILE A 23 -2.51 3.03 41.05
CA ILE A 23 -2.64 3.89 42.24
C ILE A 23 -2.50 3.05 43.51
N GLY A 24 -1.82 3.58 44.53
CA GLY A 24 -1.59 2.89 45.81
C GLY A 24 -0.86 1.56 45.63
N LYS A 25 -1.29 0.53 46.39
CA LYS A 25 -0.74 -0.84 46.30
C LYS A 25 -1.18 -1.65 45.07
N THR A 26 -1.87 -1.05 44.10
CA THR A 26 -2.36 -1.78 42.92
C THR A 26 -1.26 -2.57 42.20
N LEU A 27 -0.12 -1.95 41.91
CA LEU A 27 0.98 -2.63 41.20
C LEU A 27 1.63 -3.75 42.04
N GLU A 28 1.76 -3.52 43.34
CA GLU A 28 2.28 -4.51 44.29
C GLU A 28 1.36 -5.74 44.33
N ASN A 29 0.05 -5.52 44.47
CA ASN A 29 -0.95 -6.58 44.53
C ASN A 29 -1.03 -7.38 43.20
N ILE A 30 -0.90 -6.71 42.06
CA ILE A 30 -0.83 -7.38 40.74
C ILE A 30 0.37 -8.32 40.65
N LYS A 31 1.55 -7.85 41.09
CA LYS A 31 2.78 -8.66 41.10
C LYS A 31 2.68 -9.82 42.09
N LYS A 32 2.18 -9.56 43.30
CA LYS A 32 1.99 -10.57 44.35
C LYS A 32 1.03 -11.68 43.91
N ALA A 33 0.02 -11.34 43.12
CA ALA A 33 -0.94 -12.29 42.57
C ALA A 33 -0.43 -13.03 41.30
N GLY A 34 0.73 -12.67 40.76
CA GLY A 34 1.31 -13.31 39.56
C GLY A 34 0.51 -13.09 38.27
N LEU A 35 -0.33 -12.05 38.22
CA LEU A 35 -1.30 -11.87 37.13
C LEU A 35 -0.63 -11.56 35.78
N LEU A 36 0.50 -10.85 35.80
CA LEU A 36 1.23 -10.49 34.57
C LEU A 36 1.88 -11.73 33.95
N GLU A 37 2.48 -12.58 34.78
CA GLU A 37 3.11 -13.83 34.36
C GLU A 37 2.07 -14.80 33.78
N GLN A 38 0.90 -14.92 34.43
CA GLN A 38 -0.20 -15.73 33.92
C GLN A 38 -0.73 -15.24 32.56
N ASP A 39 -1.00 -13.94 32.41
CA ASP A 39 -1.50 -13.38 31.15
C ASP A 39 -0.41 -13.40 30.05
N GLN A 40 0.88 -13.31 30.40
CA GLN A 40 2.00 -13.50 29.47
C GLN A 40 2.03 -14.94 28.96
N HIS A 41 2.00 -15.93 29.86
CA HIS A 41 1.94 -17.36 29.49
C HIS A 41 0.74 -17.62 28.57
N ARG A 42 -0.45 -17.10 28.93
CA ARG A 42 -1.65 -17.23 28.09
C ARG A 42 -1.49 -16.58 26.73
N ALA A 43 -0.86 -15.41 26.63
CA ALA A 43 -0.62 -14.75 25.35
C ALA A 43 0.33 -15.56 24.45
N ASP A 44 1.34 -16.21 25.04
CA ASP A 44 2.29 -17.06 24.31
C ASP A 44 1.64 -18.39 23.89
N SER A 45 0.89 -19.06 24.78
CA SER A 45 0.07 -20.22 24.44
C SER A 45 -0.96 -19.89 23.35
N TYR A 46 -1.59 -18.71 23.41
CA TYR A 46 -2.56 -18.26 22.39
C TYR A 46 -1.93 -18.16 21.00
N LYS A 47 -0.70 -17.63 20.89
CA LYS A 47 0.02 -17.59 19.61
C LYS A 47 0.23 -19.00 19.03
N LYS A 48 0.55 -19.99 19.87
CA LYS A 48 0.72 -21.39 19.47
C LYS A 48 -0.61 -22.03 19.06
N VAL A 49 -1.65 -21.91 19.88
CA VAL A 49 -2.98 -22.49 19.60
C VAL A 49 -3.62 -21.87 18.35
N LYS A 50 -3.41 -20.58 18.08
CA LYS A 50 -3.84 -19.98 16.80
C LYS A 50 -3.25 -20.68 15.57
N LYS A 51 -1.97 -21.07 15.63
CA LYS A 51 -1.35 -21.83 14.53
C LYS A 51 -2.02 -23.18 14.36
N ILE A 52 -2.31 -23.88 15.46
CA ILE A 52 -3.04 -25.17 15.43
C ILE A 52 -4.44 -24.99 14.83
N ILE A 53 -5.18 -23.93 15.21
CA ILE A 53 -6.48 -23.60 14.61
C ILE A 53 -6.34 -23.32 13.11
N ASP A 54 -5.30 -22.59 12.71
CA ASP A 54 -5.04 -22.31 11.29
C ASP A 54 -4.72 -23.57 10.50
N GLU A 55 -3.92 -24.49 11.05
CA GLU A 55 -3.68 -25.81 10.45
C GLU A 55 -4.96 -26.62 10.31
N TYR A 56 -5.84 -26.59 11.31
CA TYR A 56 -7.14 -27.24 11.24
C TYR A 56 -8.00 -26.65 10.10
N HIS A 57 -8.08 -25.31 10.00
CA HIS A 57 -8.81 -24.67 8.91
C HIS A 57 -8.20 -24.98 7.54
N LYS A 58 -6.87 -25.00 7.40
CA LYS A 58 -6.19 -25.38 6.15
C LYS A 58 -6.55 -26.81 5.75
N ALA A 59 -6.45 -27.76 6.68
CA ALA A 59 -6.81 -29.16 6.44
C ALA A 59 -8.29 -29.31 6.06
N PHE A 60 -9.18 -28.57 6.72
CA PHE A 60 -10.60 -28.54 6.40
C PHE A 60 -10.87 -28.00 4.98
N ILE A 61 -10.24 -26.89 4.61
CA ILE A 61 -10.40 -26.26 3.27
C ILE A 61 -9.85 -27.19 2.19
N GLU A 62 -8.64 -27.75 2.39
CA GLU A 62 -8.02 -28.68 1.46
C GLU A 62 -8.89 -29.91 1.24
N LYS A 63 -9.39 -30.53 2.33
CA LYS A 63 -10.30 -31.67 2.26
C LYS A 63 -11.59 -31.32 1.51
N SER A 64 -12.17 -30.16 1.81
CA SER A 64 -13.47 -29.76 1.25
C SER A 64 -13.38 -29.44 -0.24
N LEU A 65 -12.29 -28.78 -0.68
CA LEU A 65 -12.15 -28.32 -2.07
C LEU A 65 -11.48 -29.33 -3.00
N SER A 66 -10.68 -30.29 -2.50
CA SER A 66 -9.96 -31.26 -3.35
C SER A 66 -10.86 -32.08 -4.28
N ASN A 67 -12.11 -32.34 -3.87
CA ASN A 67 -13.08 -33.14 -4.64
C ASN A 67 -14.31 -32.31 -5.07
N PHE A 68 -14.21 -30.98 -5.03
CA PHE A 68 -15.29 -30.09 -5.41
C PHE A 68 -15.06 -29.58 -6.82
N GLU A 69 -16.05 -29.71 -7.68
CA GLU A 69 -16.02 -29.17 -9.03
C GLU A 69 -17.06 -28.07 -9.19
N LEU A 70 -16.64 -26.96 -9.79
CA LEU A 70 -17.57 -25.93 -10.22
C LEU A 70 -18.37 -26.45 -11.41
N LYS A 71 -19.65 -26.06 -11.49
CA LYS A 71 -20.50 -26.41 -12.62
C LYS A 71 -19.87 -25.90 -13.92
N TYR A 72 -19.55 -26.84 -14.81
CA TYR A 72 -18.91 -26.51 -16.08
C TYR A 72 -19.93 -26.05 -17.13
N GLN A 73 -20.93 -26.91 -17.42
CA GLN A 73 -21.88 -26.71 -18.53
C GLN A 73 -22.95 -25.66 -18.23
N SER A 74 -23.28 -24.84 -19.23
CA SER A 74 -24.41 -23.92 -19.17
C SER A 74 -25.76 -24.67 -19.16
N GLU A 75 -26.62 -24.31 -18.21
CA GLU A 75 -28.05 -24.68 -18.20
C GLU A 75 -28.95 -23.43 -18.20
N ASP A 76 -28.43 -22.29 -18.66
CA ASP A 76 -29.09 -20.97 -18.65
C ASP A 76 -29.53 -20.48 -17.25
N LYS A 77 -28.83 -20.93 -16.21
CA LYS A 77 -29.08 -20.54 -14.81
C LYS A 77 -28.11 -19.47 -14.30
N LEU A 78 -27.21 -18.97 -15.13
CA LEU A 78 -26.18 -17.99 -14.77
C LEU A 78 -25.31 -18.50 -13.62
N ASP A 79 -24.86 -19.74 -13.68
CA ASP A 79 -24.16 -20.45 -12.61
C ASP A 79 -23.03 -21.38 -13.09
N SER A 80 -22.58 -21.29 -14.35
CA SER A 80 -21.53 -22.16 -14.90
C SER A 80 -20.23 -21.44 -15.32
N LEU A 81 -19.15 -22.22 -15.46
CA LEU A 81 -17.87 -21.75 -15.98
C LEU A 81 -17.94 -21.36 -17.47
N GLU A 82 -18.72 -22.09 -18.28
CA GLU A 82 -18.95 -21.73 -19.69
C GLU A 82 -19.63 -20.37 -19.82
N GLU A 83 -20.69 -20.12 -19.03
CA GLU A 83 -21.36 -18.83 -18.99
C GLU A 83 -20.38 -17.73 -18.55
N TYR A 84 -19.56 -17.99 -17.52
CA TYR A 84 -18.52 -17.05 -17.09
C TYR A 84 -17.56 -16.69 -18.24
N LEU A 85 -17.01 -17.69 -18.94
CA LEU A 85 -16.05 -17.48 -20.03
C LEU A 85 -16.68 -16.68 -21.18
N MET A 86 -17.95 -17.00 -21.53
CA MET A 86 -18.69 -16.31 -22.58
C MET A 86 -18.80 -14.81 -22.28
N TYR A 87 -19.28 -14.43 -21.09
CA TYR A 87 -19.45 -13.01 -20.71
C TYR A 87 -18.10 -12.31 -20.48
N TYR A 88 -17.11 -12.99 -19.90
CA TYR A 88 -15.77 -12.42 -19.68
C TYR A 88 -15.06 -12.07 -21.00
N SER A 89 -15.32 -12.85 -22.06
CA SER A 89 -14.68 -12.66 -23.38
C SER A 89 -15.35 -11.60 -24.26
N MET A 90 -16.46 -11.00 -23.82
CA MET A 90 -17.18 -9.97 -24.59
C MET A 90 -16.40 -8.65 -24.65
N LYS A 91 -16.14 -8.15 -25.87
CA LYS A 91 -15.41 -6.89 -26.10
C LYS A 91 -16.23 -5.62 -25.80
N ARG A 92 -17.56 -5.72 -25.84
CA ARG A 92 -18.52 -4.66 -25.51
C ARG A 92 -19.63 -5.30 -24.68
N ILE A 93 -19.94 -4.69 -23.53
CA ILE A 93 -20.89 -5.22 -22.56
C ILE A 93 -21.85 -4.08 -22.24
N GLU A 94 -23.14 -4.22 -22.58
CA GLU A 94 -24.17 -3.27 -22.17
C GLU A 94 -24.51 -3.50 -20.70
N LYS A 95 -25.41 -2.68 -20.15
CA LYS A 95 -25.73 -2.75 -18.71
C LYS A 95 -26.33 -4.11 -18.34
N THR A 96 -27.17 -4.67 -19.20
CA THR A 96 -27.83 -5.96 -19.04
C THR A 96 -26.84 -7.12 -18.94
N GLU A 97 -25.80 -7.15 -19.78
CA GLU A 97 -24.80 -8.22 -19.75
C GLU A 97 -23.86 -8.06 -18.55
N LYS A 98 -23.59 -6.81 -18.09
CA LYS A 98 -22.84 -6.59 -16.84
C LYS A 98 -23.58 -7.13 -15.63
N ASP A 99 -24.89 -6.90 -15.55
CA ASP A 99 -25.72 -7.37 -14.44
C ASP A 99 -25.80 -8.92 -14.45
N LYS A 100 -25.91 -9.54 -15.64
CA LYS A 100 -25.83 -11.01 -15.79
C LYS A 100 -24.45 -11.56 -15.40
N PHE A 101 -23.37 -10.93 -15.81
CA PHE A 101 -22.02 -11.37 -15.43
C PHE A 101 -21.78 -11.27 -13.93
N ALA A 102 -22.20 -10.17 -13.30
CA ALA A 102 -22.15 -10.02 -11.84
C ALA A 102 -22.98 -11.11 -11.14
N LYS A 103 -24.12 -11.51 -11.73
CA LYS A 103 -24.94 -12.61 -11.22
C LYS A 103 -24.26 -13.97 -11.34
N ILE A 104 -23.59 -14.26 -12.47
CA ILE A 104 -22.78 -15.48 -12.65
C ILE A 104 -21.69 -15.57 -11.58
N GLN A 105 -20.95 -14.48 -11.38
CA GLN A 105 -19.93 -14.41 -10.35
C GLN A 105 -20.51 -14.65 -8.95
N ASP A 106 -21.68 -14.09 -8.64
CA ASP A 106 -22.38 -14.31 -7.37
C ASP A 106 -22.80 -15.77 -7.15
N ASN A 107 -23.37 -16.39 -8.18
CA ASN A 107 -23.82 -17.78 -8.11
C ASN A 107 -22.63 -18.75 -7.97
N LEU A 108 -21.54 -18.56 -8.73
CA LEU A 108 -20.33 -19.37 -8.58
C LEU A 108 -19.69 -19.22 -7.19
N ARG A 109 -19.69 -18.01 -6.60
CA ARG A 109 -19.22 -17.82 -5.21
C ARG A 109 -20.10 -18.55 -4.20
N LYS A 110 -21.43 -18.55 -4.42
CA LYS A 110 -22.38 -19.26 -3.56
C LYS A 110 -22.16 -20.77 -3.61
N GLN A 111 -21.94 -21.37 -4.79
CA GLN A 111 -21.62 -22.80 -4.89
C GLN A 111 -20.45 -23.20 -3.97
N ILE A 112 -19.36 -22.42 -4.00
CA ILE A 112 -18.18 -22.67 -3.15
C ILE A 112 -18.51 -22.49 -1.66
N ALA A 113 -19.18 -21.39 -1.31
CA ALA A 113 -19.48 -21.07 0.08
C ALA A 113 -20.48 -22.05 0.69
N ASP A 114 -21.49 -22.47 -0.07
CA ASP A 114 -22.50 -23.42 0.35
C ASP A 114 -21.90 -24.81 0.52
N HIS A 115 -21.02 -25.24 -0.39
CA HIS A 115 -20.26 -26.49 -0.24
C HIS A 115 -19.42 -26.50 1.03
N LEU A 116 -18.65 -25.43 1.29
CA LEU A 116 -17.84 -25.31 2.50
C LEU A 116 -18.66 -25.26 3.79
N LYS A 117 -19.86 -24.66 3.77
CA LYS A 117 -20.73 -24.55 4.95
C LYS A 117 -21.64 -25.77 5.15
N GLY A 118 -21.83 -26.57 4.11
CA GLY A 118 -22.65 -27.78 4.13
C GLY A 118 -22.00 -28.93 4.90
N ASP A 119 -20.68 -28.95 5.03
CA ASP A 119 -19.97 -29.97 5.83
C ASP A 119 -20.34 -29.83 7.33
N GLU A 120 -20.74 -30.94 7.96
CA GLU A 120 -21.14 -30.97 9.38
C GLU A 120 -20.07 -30.40 10.32
N SER A 121 -18.79 -30.54 9.97
CA SER A 121 -17.66 -30.02 10.75
C SER A 121 -17.73 -28.49 10.88
N TYR A 122 -18.24 -27.79 9.86
CA TYR A 122 -18.33 -26.32 9.85
C TYR A 122 -19.14 -25.77 11.03
N LYS A 123 -20.17 -26.50 11.49
CA LYS A 123 -21.03 -26.07 12.59
C LYS A 123 -20.27 -25.92 13.92
N THR A 124 -19.11 -26.58 14.07
CA THR A 124 -18.34 -26.58 15.32
C THR A 124 -17.05 -25.76 15.25
N ILE A 125 -16.53 -25.43 14.06
CA ILE A 125 -15.21 -24.77 13.90
C ILE A 125 -15.15 -23.33 14.46
N PHE A 126 -16.29 -22.67 14.69
CA PHE A 126 -16.33 -21.33 15.30
C PHE A 126 -16.95 -21.33 16.70
N SER A 127 -17.15 -22.52 17.28
CA SER A 127 -17.79 -22.69 18.57
C SER A 127 -16.78 -23.07 19.65
N LYS A 128 -17.25 -23.18 20.90
CA LYS A 128 -16.45 -23.73 22.00
C LYS A 128 -15.99 -25.17 21.72
N ASP A 129 -16.67 -25.89 20.83
CA ASP A 129 -16.39 -27.28 20.50
C ASP A 129 -15.12 -27.43 19.65
N LEU A 130 -14.69 -26.38 18.91
CA LEU A 130 -13.39 -26.38 18.25
C LEU A 130 -12.27 -26.70 19.25
N ILE A 131 -12.19 -25.92 20.34
CA ILE A 131 -11.18 -26.10 21.40
C ILE A 131 -11.44 -27.35 22.24
N ARG A 132 -12.72 -27.63 22.54
CA ARG A 132 -13.08 -28.69 23.50
C ARG A 132 -13.09 -30.10 22.91
N LYS A 133 -13.25 -30.24 21.60
CA LYS A 133 -13.45 -31.51 20.90
C LYS A 133 -12.60 -31.62 19.63
N ASN A 134 -12.79 -30.70 18.67
CA ASN A 134 -12.21 -30.87 17.33
C ASN A 134 -10.66 -30.82 17.32
N LEU A 135 -10.05 -29.84 17.98
CA LEU A 135 -8.58 -29.73 18.01
C LEU A 135 -7.91 -30.87 18.77
N PRO A 136 -8.39 -31.29 19.97
CA PRO A 136 -7.83 -32.46 20.65
C PRO A 136 -7.79 -33.73 19.80
N ASP A 137 -8.80 -33.95 18.96
CA ASP A 137 -8.85 -35.10 18.05
C ASP A 137 -7.96 -34.93 16.81
N PHE A 138 -7.72 -33.69 16.38
CA PHE A 138 -6.88 -33.36 15.23
C PHE A 138 -5.38 -33.46 15.53
N VAL A 139 -4.95 -33.02 16.72
CA VAL A 139 -3.53 -33.00 17.08
C VAL A 139 -3.03 -34.37 17.53
N LYS A 140 -1.79 -34.68 17.12
CA LYS A 140 -1.13 -35.95 17.46
C LYS A 140 -0.20 -35.83 18.67
N SER A 141 0.26 -34.63 19.01
CA SER A 141 1.20 -34.39 20.11
C SER A 141 0.49 -34.13 21.45
N ASP A 142 0.98 -34.76 22.51
CA ASP A 142 0.50 -34.52 23.89
C ASP A 142 0.81 -33.10 24.38
N GLU A 143 1.88 -32.48 23.88
CA GLU A 143 2.21 -31.08 24.17
C GLU A 143 1.14 -30.14 23.60
N GLU A 144 0.71 -30.37 22.36
CA GLU A 144 -0.35 -29.60 21.71
C GLU A 144 -1.69 -29.78 22.44
N ARG A 145 -2.01 -31.01 22.86
CA ARG A 145 -3.22 -31.30 23.65
C ARG A 145 -3.22 -30.54 24.98
N THR A 146 -2.07 -30.46 25.64
CA THR A 146 -1.90 -29.72 26.89
C THR A 146 -2.12 -28.22 26.67
N LEU A 147 -1.52 -27.64 25.62
CA LEU A 147 -1.71 -26.24 25.24
C LEU A 147 -3.18 -25.89 24.95
N ILE A 148 -3.90 -26.75 24.23
CA ILE A 148 -5.32 -26.55 23.92
C ILE A 148 -6.17 -26.57 25.20
N LYS A 149 -5.85 -27.47 26.14
CA LYS A 149 -6.58 -27.64 27.40
C LYS A 149 -6.57 -26.37 28.27
N GLU A 150 -5.51 -25.57 28.20
CA GLU A 150 -5.40 -24.27 28.90
C GLU A 150 -6.56 -23.30 28.54
N PHE A 151 -7.14 -23.43 27.34
CA PHE A 151 -8.20 -22.56 26.85
C PHE A 151 -9.62 -23.13 26.98
N LYS A 152 -9.79 -24.29 27.63
CA LYS A 152 -11.10 -24.97 27.75
C LYS A 152 -12.20 -24.06 28.33
N ASP A 153 -11.83 -23.19 29.27
CA ASP A 153 -12.72 -22.22 29.94
C ASP A 153 -12.49 -20.77 29.49
N PHE A 154 -11.60 -20.56 28.51
CA PHE A 154 -11.27 -19.27 27.91
C PHE A 154 -11.54 -19.24 26.39
N THR A 155 -12.50 -20.02 25.90
CA THR A 155 -12.80 -20.08 24.45
C THR A 155 -13.22 -18.73 23.86
N THR A 156 -13.83 -17.85 24.67
CA THR A 156 -14.19 -16.47 24.27
C THR A 156 -12.99 -15.60 23.92
N TYR A 157 -11.78 -15.98 24.36
CA TYR A 157 -10.53 -15.31 24.01
C TYR A 157 -10.24 -15.37 22.50
N PHE A 158 -10.84 -16.35 21.79
CA PHE A 158 -10.72 -16.50 20.34
C PHE A 158 -11.85 -15.83 19.55
N LYS A 159 -12.83 -15.15 20.17
CA LYS A 159 -14.01 -14.62 19.46
C LYS A 159 -13.66 -13.75 18.25
N GLY A 160 -12.81 -12.73 18.44
CA GLY A 160 -12.38 -11.87 17.33
C GLY A 160 -11.54 -12.62 16.30
N PHE A 161 -10.87 -13.71 16.68
CA PHE A 161 -10.17 -14.57 15.76
C PHE A 161 -11.13 -15.44 14.93
N TYR A 162 -12.17 -15.98 15.55
CA TYR A 162 -13.24 -16.71 14.86
C TYR A 162 -14.00 -15.84 13.88
N GLU A 163 -14.38 -14.62 14.25
CA GLU A 163 -15.03 -13.67 13.31
C GLU A 163 -14.14 -13.40 12.08
N ASN A 164 -12.82 -13.26 12.28
CA ASN A 164 -11.87 -13.10 11.18
C ASN A 164 -11.77 -14.35 10.28
N ARG A 165 -11.87 -15.56 10.85
CA ARG A 165 -11.82 -16.83 10.10
C ARG A 165 -13.14 -17.14 9.41
N GLU A 166 -14.28 -16.84 10.04
CA GLU A 166 -15.61 -17.01 9.47
C GLU A 166 -15.79 -16.19 8.19
N ASN A 167 -15.22 -14.97 8.15
CA ASN A 167 -15.19 -14.14 6.94
C ASN A 167 -14.56 -14.83 5.72
N MET A 168 -13.69 -15.83 5.91
CA MET A 168 -13.08 -16.60 4.82
C MET A 168 -14.12 -17.44 4.06
N TYR A 169 -15.20 -17.83 4.72
CA TYR A 169 -16.24 -18.71 4.19
C TYR A 169 -17.44 -17.93 3.64
N SER A 170 -17.35 -16.61 3.51
CA SER A 170 -18.45 -15.79 2.97
C SER A 170 -18.65 -16.03 1.47
N ALA A 171 -19.90 -15.89 1.00
CA ALA A 171 -20.24 -15.81 -0.42
C ALA A 171 -20.20 -14.36 -0.94
N GLU A 172 -20.10 -13.38 -0.03
CA GLU A 172 -20.06 -11.97 -0.38
C GLU A 172 -18.78 -11.64 -1.16
N ASP A 173 -18.87 -10.58 -1.96
CA ASP A 173 -17.74 -10.04 -2.71
C ASP A 173 -16.75 -9.30 -1.79
N LYS A 174 -15.98 -10.08 -1.02
CA LYS A 174 -15.00 -9.61 -0.03
C LYS A 174 -13.64 -10.25 -0.30
N SER A 175 -12.58 -9.45 -0.38
CA SER A 175 -11.21 -9.92 -0.66
C SER A 175 -10.64 -10.91 0.37
N THR A 176 -11.26 -11.03 1.54
CA THR A 176 -10.89 -12.00 2.58
C THR A 176 -11.52 -13.37 2.38
N ALA A 177 -12.51 -13.52 1.49
CA ALA A 177 -13.25 -14.75 1.26
C ALA A 177 -12.56 -15.67 0.25
N ILE A 178 -12.62 -16.99 0.51
CA ILE A 178 -12.11 -18.05 -0.37
C ILE A 178 -12.85 -18.03 -1.71
N SER A 179 -14.17 -17.93 -1.67
CA SER A 179 -15.02 -17.84 -2.87
C SER A 179 -14.63 -16.65 -3.76
N HIS A 180 -14.32 -15.49 -3.18
CA HIS A 180 -13.83 -14.32 -3.91
C HIS A 180 -12.44 -14.55 -4.51
N ARG A 181 -11.47 -15.09 -3.74
CA ARG A 181 -10.12 -15.44 -4.24
C ARG A 181 -10.20 -16.33 -5.47
N ILE A 182 -11.08 -17.34 -5.43
CA ILE A 182 -11.28 -18.27 -6.55
C ILE A 182 -11.91 -17.55 -7.74
N ILE A 183 -13.07 -16.89 -7.57
CA ILE A 183 -13.88 -16.40 -8.70
C ILE A 183 -13.46 -15.02 -9.23
N HIS A 184 -13.06 -14.08 -8.38
CA HIS A 184 -12.75 -12.70 -8.79
C HIS A 184 -11.28 -12.43 -9.01
N GLU A 185 -10.40 -13.27 -8.47
CA GLU A 185 -8.96 -13.06 -8.60
C GLU A 185 -8.26 -14.15 -9.43
N ASN A 186 -8.49 -15.43 -9.13
CA ASN A 186 -7.81 -16.53 -9.81
C ASN A 186 -8.47 -16.93 -11.15
N LEU A 187 -9.79 -17.06 -11.23
CA LEU A 187 -10.50 -17.43 -12.46
C LEU A 187 -10.21 -16.47 -13.64
N PRO A 188 -10.24 -15.12 -13.49
CA PRO A 188 -9.85 -14.21 -14.57
C PRO A 188 -8.41 -14.42 -15.05
N LYS A 189 -7.47 -14.64 -14.11
CA LYS A 189 -6.07 -14.92 -14.47
C LYS A 189 -5.93 -16.23 -15.23
N PHE A 190 -6.66 -17.26 -14.80
CA PHE A 190 -6.68 -18.54 -15.44
C PHE A 190 -7.22 -18.42 -16.87
N VAL A 191 -8.38 -17.80 -17.07
CA VAL A 191 -8.96 -17.53 -18.40
C VAL A 191 -8.01 -16.70 -19.29
N ASP A 192 -7.37 -15.66 -18.74
CA ASP A 192 -6.37 -14.89 -19.47
C ASP A 192 -5.15 -15.74 -19.87
N ASN A 193 -4.77 -16.72 -19.06
CA ASN A 193 -3.70 -17.66 -19.36
C ASN A 193 -4.10 -18.62 -20.47
N ILE A 194 -5.35 -19.12 -20.51
CA ILE A 194 -5.86 -19.92 -21.64
C ILE A 194 -5.67 -19.15 -22.95
N ASN A 195 -6.10 -17.88 -22.96
CA ASN A 195 -6.01 -17.00 -24.12
C ASN A 195 -4.56 -16.64 -24.52
N ALA A 196 -3.64 -16.59 -23.57
CA ALA A 196 -2.23 -16.37 -23.83
C ALA A 196 -1.56 -17.65 -24.33
N PHE A 197 -1.85 -18.79 -23.70
CA PHE A 197 -1.32 -20.10 -24.03
C PHE A 197 -1.73 -20.55 -25.43
N SER A 198 -2.96 -20.27 -25.85
CA SER A 198 -3.43 -20.55 -27.23
C SER A 198 -2.64 -19.83 -28.30
N LYS A 199 -1.98 -18.70 -27.99
CA LYS A 199 -1.05 -18.00 -28.89
C LYS A 199 0.37 -18.58 -28.80
N ILE A 200 0.77 -19.02 -27.62
CA ILE A 200 2.10 -19.58 -27.34
C ILE A 200 2.27 -20.94 -28.02
N ILE A 201 1.26 -21.81 -27.96
CA ILE A 201 1.29 -23.17 -28.52
C ILE A 201 1.42 -23.18 -30.06
N LEU A 202 1.04 -22.08 -30.72
CA LEU A 202 1.21 -21.91 -32.16
C LEU A 202 2.66 -21.71 -32.58
N ILE A 203 3.57 -21.46 -31.64
CA ILE A 203 5.01 -21.26 -31.90
C ILE A 203 5.73 -22.60 -31.73
N PRO A 204 6.29 -23.19 -32.81
CA PRO A 204 6.91 -24.52 -32.75
C PRO A 204 8.03 -24.64 -31.69
N GLU A 205 8.92 -23.63 -31.61
CA GLU A 205 10.03 -23.61 -30.64
C GLU A 205 9.55 -23.72 -29.18
N LEU A 206 8.40 -23.10 -28.84
CA LEU A 206 7.85 -23.14 -27.49
C LEU A 206 7.04 -24.42 -27.24
N ARG A 207 6.39 -24.96 -28.28
CA ARG A 207 5.67 -26.23 -28.20
C ARG A 207 6.61 -27.39 -27.86
N GLU A 208 7.82 -27.42 -28.43
CA GLU A 208 8.82 -28.43 -28.11
C GLU A 208 9.25 -28.41 -26.63
N LYS A 209 9.23 -27.23 -25.98
CA LYS A 209 9.59 -27.11 -24.56
C LYS A 209 8.54 -27.66 -23.60
N LEU A 210 7.31 -27.93 -24.07
CA LEU A 210 6.26 -28.48 -23.21
C LEU A 210 6.58 -29.89 -22.73
N ASN A 211 7.20 -30.72 -23.58
CA ASN A 211 7.62 -32.08 -23.19
C ASN A 211 8.68 -32.04 -22.08
N GLN A 212 9.62 -31.09 -22.16
CA GLN A 212 10.61 -30.90 -21.11
C GLN A 212 9.96 -30.48 -19.79
N ILE A 213 9.00 -29.55 -19.85
CA ILE A 213 8.27 -29.09 -18.66
C ILE A 213 7.44 -30.22 -18.07
N TYR A 214 6.81 -31.07 -18.89
CA TYR A 214 6.10 -32.24 -18.40
C TYR A 214 7.03 -33.14 -17.59
N GLN A 215 8.19 -33.51 -18.15
CA GLN A 215 9.19 -34.34 -17.47
C GLN A 215 9.72 -33.70 -16.18
N ASP A 216 10.01 -32.41 -16.20
CA ASP A 216 10.56 -31.68 -15.04
C ASP A 216 9.57 -31.60 -13.85
N PHE A 217 8.27 -31.79 -14.12
CA PHE A 217 7.18 -31.65 -13.15
C PHE A 217 6.30 -32.91 -13.02
N GLU A 218 6.65 -34.03 -13.65
CA GLU A 218 5.85 -35.25 -13.76
C GLU A 218 5.30 -35.73 -12.41
N GLU A 219 6.11 -35.69 -11.36
CA GLU A 219 5.75 -36.10 -10.00
C GLU A 219 4.60 -35.29 -9.36
N TYR A 220 4.25 -34.13 -9.93
CA TYR A 220 3.18 -33.26 -9.44
C TYR A 220 1.97 -33.18 -10.38
N LEU A 221 2.05 -33.77 -11.57
CA LEU A 221 1.03 -33.65 -12.60
C LEU A 221 0.01 -34.79 -12.49
N ASN A 222 -1.26 -34.45 -12.72
CA ASN A 222 -2.37 -35.38 -12.85
C ASN A 222 -3.00 -35.31 -14.25
N VAL A 223 -2.20 -34.99 -15.27
CA VAL A 223 -2.60 -34.76 -16.66
C VAL A 223 -1.65 -35.52 -17.58
N GLU A 224 -2.07 -35.85 -18.80
CA GLU A 224 -1.20 -36.53 -19.77
C GLU A 224 -0.35 -35.54 -20.59
N SER A 225 -0.77 -34.27 -20.64
CA SER A 225 -0.06 -33.19 -21.31
C SER A 225 -0.12 -31.85 -20.57
N ILE A 226 0.83 -30.94 -20.87
CA ILE A 226 0.81 -29.57 -20.32
C ILE A 226 -0.29 -28.71 -20.96
N ASP A 227 -0.86 -29.07 -22.10
CA ASP A 227 -1.98 -28.33 -22.68
C ASP A 227 -3.27 -28.47 -21.85
N GLU A 228 -3.52 -29.63 -21.26
CA GLU A 228 -4.71 -29.89 -20.43
C GLU A 228 -4.85 -28.92 -19.25
N ILE A 229 -3.73 -28.48 -18.65
CA ILE A 229 -3.78 -27.56 -17.50
C ILE A 229 -4.28 -26.14 -17.87
N PHE A 230 -4.40 -25.85 -19.18
CA PHE A 230 -4.95 -24.61 -19.71
C PHE A 230 -6.35 -24.82 -20.34
N HIS A 231 -7.05 -25.90 -20.01
CA HIS A 231 -8.48 -26.06 -20.31
C HIS A 231 -9.36 -25.49 -19.19
N LEU A 232 -10.56 -25.03 -19.53
CA LEU A 232 -11.44 -24.32 -18.59
C LEU A 232 -11.92 -25.21 -17.43
N ASP A 233 -12.22 -26.48 -17.70
CA ASP A 233 -12.62 -27.50 -16.74
C ASP A 233 -11.52 -27.80 -15.71
N TYR A 234 -10.24 -27.70 -16.10
CA TYR A 234 -9.11 -27.84 -15.20
C TYR A 234 -9.08 -26.78 -14.08
N PHE A 235 -9.83 -25.68 -14.22
CA PHE A 235 -9.88 -24.64 -13.18
C PHE A 235 -10.31 -25.18 -11.82
N SER A 236 -11.22 -26.17 -11.78
CA SER A 236 -11.65 -26.80 -10.52
C SER A 236 -10.49 -27.47 -9.78
N MET A 237 -9.48 -27.97 -10.50
CA MET A 237 -8.30 -28.61 -9.91
C MET A 237 -7.39 -27.59 -9.20
N VAL A 238 -7.34 -26.34 -9.67
CA VAL A 238 -6.46 -25.29 -9.11
C VAL A 238 -7.14 -24.41 -8.05
N MET A 239 -8.12 -24.96 -7.32
CA MET A 239 -8.76 -24.27 -6.19
C MET A 239 -8.03 -24.44 -4.85
N THR A 240 -7.21 -25.49 -4.70
CA THR A 240 -6.42 -25.75 -3.49
C THR A 240 -5.02 -25.15 -3.56
N GLN A 241 -4.40 -24.88 -2.40
CA GLN A 241 -3.05 -24.29 -2.40
C GLN A 241 -2.03 -25.19 -3.08
N LYS A 242 -2.12 -26.50 -2.83
CA LYS A 242 -1.19 -27.49 -3.38
C LYS A 242 -1.17 -27.40 -4.91
N GLN A 243 -2.34 -27.42 -5.54
CA GLN A 243 -2.46 -27.37 -7.00
C GLN A 243 -2.14 -25.99 -7.58
N ILE A 244 -2.43 -24.90 -6.86
CA ILE A 244 -2.01 -23.55 -7.26
C ILE A 244 -0.48 -23.43 -7.33
N GLU A 245 0.25 -24.00 -6.36
CA GLU A 245 1.71 -23.98 -6.38
C GLU A 245 2.27 -24.77 -7.56
N VAL A 246 1.72 -25.95 -7.86
CA VAL A 246 2.10 -26.75 -9.05
C VAL A 246 1.89 -25.95 -10.34
N TYR A 247 0.68 -25.38 -10.53
CA TYR A 247 0.38 -24.53 -11.68
C TYR A 247 1.34 -23.34 -11.81
N ASN A 248 1.63 -22.67 -10.69
CA ASN A 248 2.55 -21.53 -10.66
C ASN A 248 4.01 -21.94 -10.92
N ALA A 249 4.43 -23.13 -10.48
CA ALA A 249 5.74 -23.69 -10.74
C ALA A 249 5.94 -24.02 -12.22
N ILE A 250 4.93 -24.60 -12.89
CA ILE A 250 4.95 -24.84 -14.33
C ILE A 250 5.13 -23.53 -15.11
N ILE A 251 4.47 -22.46 -14.66
CA ILE A 251 4.59 -21.13 -15.28
C ILE A 251 5.93 -20.45 -14.94
N GLY A 252 6.37 -20.50 -13.68
CA GLY A 252 7.44 -19.66 -13.13
C GLY A 252 8.78 -20.34 -12.87
N GLY A 253 8.84 -21.66 -12.98
CA GLY A 253 10.00 -22.51 -12.66
C GLY A 253 10.09 -22.89 -11.19
N LYS A 254 10.96 -23.85 -10.87
CA LYS A 254 11.33 -24.25 -9.49
C LYS A 254 12.85 -24.20 -9.32
N SER A 255 13.33 -23.89 -8.13
CA SER A 255 14.76 -23.95 -7.79
C SER A 255 15.05 -25.16 -6.92
N THR A 256 15.98 -26.00 -7.33
CA THR A 256 16.56 -27.06 -6.49
C THR A 256 17.84 -26.53 -5.82
N ASN A 257 18.50 -27.33 -4.97
CA ASN A 257 19.73 -26.94 -4.28
C ASN A 257 20.84 -26.47 -5.25
N ASP A 258 20.87 -27.02 -6.48
CA ASP A 258 21.99 -26.84 -7.40
C ASP A 258 21.61 -26.16 -8.73
N LYS A 259 20.33 -26.17 -9.13
CA LYS A 259 19.89 -25.67 -10.44
C LYS A 259 18.49 -25.04 -10.40
N LYS A 260 18.27 -24.04 -11.25
CA LYS A 260 16.93 -23.51 -11.54
C LYS A 260 16.34 -24.23 -12.74
N ILE A 261 15.19 -24.89 -12.54
CA ILE A 261 14.34 -25.44 -13.58
C ILE A 261 13.46 -24.31 -14.11
N GLN A 262 13.46 -24.12 -15.43
CA GLN A 262 12.78 -23.01 -16.09
C GLN A 262 11.28 -23.28 -16.27
N GLY A 263 10.45 -22.28 -15.98
CA GLY A 263 9.02 -22.33 -16.31
C GLY A 263 8.69 -21.73 -17.69
N LEU A 264 7.43 -21.86 -18.12
CA LEU A 264 6.93 -21.31 -19.39
C LEU A 264 7.25 -19.82 -19.58
N ASN A 265 7.13 -19.00 -18.53
CA ASN A 265 7.40 -17.56 -18.62
C ASN A 265 8.85 -17.22 -18.89
N GLU A 266 9.79 -18.09 -18.50
CA GLU A 266 11.21 -17.90 -18.77
C GLU A 266 11.50 -18.19 -20.23
N TYR A 267 10.94 -19.27 -20.79
CA TYR A 267 11.01 -19.57 -22.22
C TYR A 267 10.37 -18.46 -23.08
N ILE A 268 9.17 -17.97 -22.70
CA ILE A 268 8.52 -16.83 -23.38
C ILE A 268 9.39 -15.57 -23.30
N ASN A 269 10.04 -15.32 -22.16
CA ASN A 269 10.90 -14.17 -22.00
C ASN A 269 12.14 -14.25 -22.92
N LEU A 270 12.75 -15.43 -23.02
CA LEU A 270 13.87 -15.68 -23.93
C LEU A 270 13.45 -15.50 -25.40
N TYR A 271 12.27 -16.00 -25.78
CA TYR A 271 11.69 -15.76 -27.11
C TYR A 271 11.51 -14.27 -27.39
N ASN A 272 10.89 -13.52 -26.46
CA ASN A 272 10.64 -12.08 -26.62
C ASN A 272 11.90 -11.21 -26.67
N GLN A 273 13.02 -11.68 -26.10
CA GLN A 273 14.32 -11.01 -26.21
C GLN A 273 14.92 -11.19 -27.60
N LYS A 274 14.72 -12.36 -28.24
CA LYS A 274 15.14 -12.67 -29.60
C LYS A 274 14.23 -12.04 -30.66
N HIS A 275 12.94 -11.86 -30.37
CA HIS A 275 11.91 -11.37 -31.32
C HIS A 275 11.26 -10.07 -30.83
N LYS A 276 11.94 -8.94 -31.04
CA LYS A 276 11.50 -7.64 -30.51
C LYS A 276 10.22 -7.09 -31.15
N ASP A 277 9.93 -7.46 -32.40
CA ASP A 277 8.81 -6.94 -33.19
C ASP A 277 7.52 -7.78 -33.05
N CYS A 278 7.65 -9.03 -32.56
CA CYS A 278 6.54 -9.98 -32.42
C CYS A 278 6.50 -10.59 -31.01
N LYS A 279 6.34 -9.74 -29.99
CA LYS A 279 6.36 -10.19 -28.59
C LYS A 279 5.09 -10.95 -28.20
N LEU A 280 5.29 -12.09 -27.54
CA LEU A 280 4.25 -12.90 -26.94
C LEU A 280 3.86 -12.40 -25.54
N PRO A 281 2.61 -12.59 -25.12
CA PRO A 281 2.19 -12.32 -23.74
C PRO A 281 2.83 -13.30 -22.75
N LYS A 282 3.12 -12.84 -21.53
CA LYS A 282 3.50 -13.71 -20.40
C LYS A 282 2.26 -14.23 -19.69
N LEU A 283 2.34 -15.46 -19.17
CA LEU A 283 1.33 -16.07 -18.33
C LEU A 283 1.35 -15.45 -16.93
N LYS A 284 0.19 -15.38 -16.30
CA LYS A 284 -0.05 -14.78 -14.99
C LYS A 284 -0.05 -15.87 -13.92
N LEU A 285 0.73 -15.69 -12.86
CA LEU A 285 0.64 -16.56 -11.69
C LEU A 285 -0.70 -16.35 -10.98
N LEU A 286 -1.30 -17.45 -10.52
CA LEU A 286 -2.46 -17.45 -9.63
C LEU A 286 -2.04 -16.97 -8.24
N PHE A 287 -2.95 -16.30 -7.56
CA PHE A 287 -2.73 -15.97 -6.16
C PHE A 287 -2.87 -17.23 -5.31
N LYS A 288 -2.07 -17.30 -4.25
CA LYS A 288 -2.21 -18.32 -3.20
C LYS A 288 -3.64 -18.37 -2.66
N GLN A 289 -4.08 -19.50 -2.15
CA GLN A 289 -5.36 -19.61 -1.46
C GLN A 289 -5.33 -18.85 -0.12
N ILE A 290 -6.50 -18.46 0.38
CA ILE A 290 -6.67 -17.81 1.68
C ILE A 290 -6.17 -18.74 2.80
N LEU A 291 -5.51 -18.16 3.80
CA LEU A 291 -4.92 -18.82 4.97
C LEU A 291 -3.71 -19.72 4.69
N SER A 292 -3.43 -20.09 3.45
CA SER A 292 -2.33 -21.00 3.13
C SER A 292 -0.94 -20.34 3.25
N ASP A 293 0.01 -21.13 3.74
CA ASP A 293 1.44 -20.79 3.71
C ASP A 293 2.00 -21.02 2.31
N ARG A 294 3.09 -20.33 1.98
CA ARG A 294 3.88 -20.73 0.81
C ARG A 294 4.58 -22.02 1.17
N ILE A 295 4.05 -23.15 0.72
CA ILE A 295 4.82 -24.38 0.62
C ILE A 295 5.73 -24.15 -0.59
N ALA A 296 6.89 -23.56 -0.34
CA ALA A 296 7.81 -23.27 -1.43
C ALA A 296 8.24 -24.61 -2.03
N ILE A 297 7.85 -24.86 -3.28
CA ILE A 297 8.45 -25.94 -4.10
C ILE A 297 9.96 -25.69 -4.25
N SER A 298 10.39 -24.44 -4.06
CA SER A 298 11.80 -24.05 -3.98
C SER A 298 12.34 -24.13 -2.55
N TRP A 299 13.54 -24.68 -2.40
CA TRP A 299 14.26 -24.72 -1.12
C TRP A 299 14.53 -23.29 -0.58
N LEU A 300 14.37 -23.10 0.74
CA LEU A 300 14.69 -21.86 1.46
C LEU A 300 15.59 -22.21 2.67
N PRO A 301 16.61 -21.39 2.99
CA PRO A 301 17.47 -21.65 4.15
C PRO A 301 16.77 -21.34 5.49
N ASP A 302 17.18 -22.05 6.56
CA ASP A 302 16.66 -21.89 7.92
C ASP A 302 17.00 -20.52 8.55
N ASN A 303 16.25 -20.12 9.59
CA ASN A 303 16.51 -18.87 10.32
C ASN A 303 17.33 -19.13 11.59
N PHE A 304 18.30 -18.26 11.89
CA PHE A 304 18.99 -18.24 13.19
C PHE A 304 18.03 -17.86 14.34
N LYS A 305 18.23 -18.52 15.48
CA LYS A 305 17.48 -18.40 16.73
C LYS A 305 18.04 -17.26 17.59
N ASP A 306 19.35 -17.17 17.74
CA ASP A 306 20.03 -16.19 18.61
C ASP A 306 21.32 -15.62 17.99
N ASP A 307 21.91 -14.63 18.68
CA ASP A 307 23.09 -13.90 18.22
C ASP A 307 24.32 -14.83 18.15
N GLN A 308 24.43 -15.81 19.06
CA GLN A 308 25.59 -16.70 19.13
C GLN A 308 25.59 -17.71 17.99
N GLU A 309 24.44 -18.34 17.69
CA GLU A 309 24.29 -19.26 16.55
C GLU A 309 24.68 -18.60 15.23
N ALA A 310 24.35 -17.32 15.05
CA ALA A 310 24.73 -16.55 13.86
C ALA A 310 26.25 -16.33 13.78
N LEU A 311 26.91 -15.97 14.89
CA LEU A 311 28.36 -15.75 14.96
C LEU A 311 29.13 -17.06 14.75
N ASP A 312 28.73 -18.13 15.42
CA ASP A 312 29.35 -19.46 15.33
C ASP A 312 29.28 -19.99 13.90
N SER A 313 28.14 -19.78 13.22
CA SER A 313 27.97 -20.19 11.82
C SER A 313 28.89 -19.42 10.86
N ILE A 314 29.14 -18.13 11.13
CA ILE A 314 30.08 -17.31 10.35
C ILE A 314 31.52 -17.79 10.55
N ASP A 315 31.92 -18.00 11.80
CA ASP A 315 33.28 -18.44 12.14
C ASP A 315 33.56 -19.85 11.60
N THR A 316 32.61 -20.77 11.77
CA THR A 316 32.70 -22.14 11.23
C THR A 316 32.85 -22.12 9.71
N CYS A 317 32.04 -21.31 9.00
CA CYS A 317 32.18 -21.20 7.55
C CYS A 317 33.54 -20.66 7.13
N TYR A 318 34.05 -19.61 7.79
CA TYR A 318 35.38 -19.08 7.48
C TYR A 318 36.49 -20.10 7.76
N LYS A 319 36.45 -20.79 8.91
CA LYS A 319 37.41 -21.84 9.27
C LYS A 319 37.36 -23.01 8.30
N ASN A 320 36.17 -23.42 7.85
CA ASN A 320 36.03 -24.45 6.82
C ASN A 320 36.66 -24.00 5.50
N LEU A 321 36.45 -22.74 5.08
CA LEU A 321 37.09 -22.19 3.88
C LEU A 321 38.62 -22.09 4.01
N LEU A 322 39.14 -21.91 5.22
CA LEU A 322 40.57 -21.79 5.49
C LEU A 322 41.27 -23.15 5.62
N ASN A 323 40.72 -24.06 6.45
CA ASN A 323 41.39 -25.27 6.91
C ASN A 323 40.93 -26.53 6.17
N ASP A 324 39.63 -26.83 6.20
CA ASP A 324 39.09 -28.13 5.76
C ASP A 324 38.82 -28.18 4.25
N GLY A 325 38.32 -27.08 3.68
CA GLY A 325 38.08 -26.90 2.25
C GLY A 325 39.23 -26.22 1.51
N ASN A 326 40.23 -25.72 2.24
CA ASN A 326 41.49 -25.16 1.73
C ASN A 326 41.34 -24.12 0.58
N VAL A 327 40.24 -23.37 0.57
CA VAL A 327 39.93 -22.33 -0.43
C VAL A 327 40.74 -21.06 -0.18
N LEU A 328 40.90 -20.68 1.10
CA LEU A 328 41.58 -19.46 1.55
C LEU A 328 43.02 -19.71 2.04
N GLY A 329 43.43 -20.97 2.16
CA GLY A 329 44.76 -21.38 2.57
C GLY A 329 45.84 -21.03 1.54
N GLU A 330 47.11 -21.08 1.94
CA GLU A 330 48.24 -20.68 1.08
C GLU A 330 48.55 -21.66 -0.07
N GLY A 331 47.92 -22.85 -0.09
CA GLY A 331 48.29 -23.96 -0.97
C GLY A 331 47.44 -24.24 -2.23
N ASN A 332 46.25 -23.66 -2.42
CA ASN A 332 45.31 -24.12 -3.48
C ASN A 332 44.70 -23.01 -4.35
N LEU A 333 43.43 -22.56 -4.16
CA LEU A 333 42.71 -21.68 -5.13
C LEU A 333 43.53 -20.44 -5.54
N LYS A 334 44.24 -19.83 -4.59
CA LYS A 334 45.14 -18.72 -4.87
C LYS A 334 46.27 -19.12 -5.84
N LEU A 335 46.97 -20.22 -5.57
CA LEU A 335 48.02 -20.76 -6.43
C LEU A 335 47.46 -21.25 -7.78
N LEU A 336 46.27 -21.83 -7.80
CA LEU A 336 45.58 -22.26 -9.02
C LEU A 336 45.32 -21.06 -9.96
N LEU A 337 44.91 -19.91 -9.41
CA LEU A 337 44.69 -18.69 -10.17
C LEU A 337 46.00 -18.00 -10.56
N GLU A 338 47.00 -17.96 -9.68
CA GLU A 338 48.32 -17.35 -9.96
C GLU A 338 49.08 -18.12 -11.05
N ASN A 339 48.90 -19.44 -11.14
CA ASN A 339 49.54 -20.31 -12.13
C ASN A 339 48.58 -20.75 -13.25
N ILE A 340 47.48 -20.02 -13.48
CA ILE A 340 46.48 -20.36 -14.49
C ILE A 340 47.07 -20.48 -15.91
N ASP A 341 48.17 -19.79 -16.18
CA ASP A 341 48.92 -19.80 -17.43
C ASP A 341 49.72 -21.11 -17.67
N THR A 342 49.97 -21.88 -16.61
CA THR A 342 50.62 -23.20 -16.69
C THR A 342 49.67 -24.32 -17.16
N TYR A 343 48.36 -24.04 -17.19
CA TYR A 343 47.32 -24.94 -17.69
C TYR A 343 47.00 -24.66 -19.17
N ASN A 344 46.30 -25.57 -19.83
CA ASN A 344 45.92 -25.40 -21.22
C ASN A 344 44.79 -24.36 -21.36
N LEU A 345 45.14 -23.11 -21.68
CA LEU A 345 44.18 -22.01 -21.89
C LEU A 345 43.18 -22.26 -23.04
N LYS A 346 43.43 -23.24 -23.93
CA LYS A 346 42.44 -23.68 -24.93
C LYS A 346 41.31 -24.49 -24.30
N GLY A 347 41.56 -25.15 -23.17
CA GLY A 347 40.61 -25.95 -22.42
C GLY A 347 40.03 -25.29 -21.17
N ILE A 348 40.35 -24.01 -20.91
CA ILE A 348 39.74 -23.22 -19.82
C ILE A 348 38.74 -22.24 -20.41
N PHE A 349 37.48 -22.34 -19.99
CA PHE A 349 36.37 -21.61 -20.58
C PHE A 349 35.81 -20.53 -19.66
N ILE A 350 35.45 -19.40 -20.26
CA ILE A 350 34.71 -18.32 -19.61
C ILE A 350 33.29 -18.28 -20.16
N ARG A 351 32.32 -18.28 -19.26
CA ARG A 351 30.91 -18.19 -19.63
C ARG A 351 30.59 -16.87 -20.32
N ASN A 352 29.86 -16.93 -21.43
CA ASN A 352 29.38 -15.75 -22.16
C ASN A 352 28.11 -15.17 -21.52
N ASP A 353 28.27 -14.57 -20.34
CA ASP A 353 27.20 -13.90 -19.61
C ASP A 353 27.61 -12.48 -19.16
N LEU A 354 26.79 -11.86 -18.30
CA LEU A 354 27.08 -10.53 -17.75
C LEU A 354 28.43 -10.44 -17.01
N GLN A 355 29.01 -11.55 -16.59
CA GLN A 355 30.32 -11.56 -15.92
C GLN A 355 31.46 -11.38 -16.94
N LEU A 356 31.33 -11.87 -18.17
CA LEU A 356 32.28 -11.55 -19.24
C LEU A 356 32.23 -10.06 -19.60
N THR A 357 31.04 -9.46 -19.55
CA THR A 357 30.85 -8.00 -19.68
C THR A 357 31.53 -7.24 -18.53
N ASP A 358 31.43 -7.73 -17.29
CA ASP A 358 32.11 -7.15 -16.12
C ASP A 358 33.64 -7.25 -16.24
N ILE A 359 34.17 -8.37 -16.72
CA ILE A 359 35.59 -8.55 -17.02
C ILE A 359 36.04 -7.51 -18.07
N SER A 360 35.28 -7.35 -19.16
CA SER A 360 35.57 -6.33 -20.18
C SER A 360 35.61 -4.93 -19.58
N GLN A 361 34.64 -4.59 -18.73
CA GLN A 361 34.57 -3.29 -18.06
C GLN A 361 35.77 -3.06 -17.13
N LYS A 362 36.21 -4.07 -16.37
CA LYS A 362 37.34 -3.94 -15.44
C LYS A 362 38.69 -3.90 -16.12
N MET A 363 38.89 -4.67 -17.18
CA MET A 363 40.15 -4.67 -17.93
C MET A 363 40.29 -3.42 -18.80
N TYR A 364 39.20 -2.96 -19.44
CA TYR A 364 39.29 -1.96 -20.51
C TYR A 364 38.49 -0.67 -20.27
N ALA A 365 37.91 -0.47 -19.09
CA ALA A 365 36.98 0.62 -18.76
C ALA A 365 35.75 0.71 -19.69
N SER A 366 35.46 -0.35 -20.48
CA SER A 366 34.32 -0.42 -21.39
C SER A 366 33.76 -1.83 -21.51
N TRP A 367 32.44 -1.93 -21.37
CA TRP A 367 31.70 -3.19 -21.27
C TRP A 367 31.69 -4.03 -22.55
N ASN A 368 31.89 -3.42 -23.72
CA ASN A 368 31.74 -4.03 -25.04
C ASN A 368 33.05 -4.47 -25.72
N VAL A 369 34.24 -4.20 -25.15
CA VAL A 369 35.52 -4.43 -25.85
C VAL A 369 35.73 -5.90 -26.21
N ILE A 370 35.46 -6.84 -25.28
CA ILE A 370 35.56 -8.28 -25.57
C ILE A 370 34.54 -8.69 -26.63
N GLN A 371 33.30 -8.19 -26.53
CA GLN A 371 32.24 -8.47 -27.49
C GLN A 371 32.63 -7.99 -28.91
N ASP A 372 33.15 -6.78 -29.03
CA ASP A 372 33.54 -6.19 -30.32
C ASP A 372 34.75 -6.90 -30.93
N ALA A 373 35.70 -7.35 -30.10
CA ALA A 373 36.85 -8.14 -30.53
C ALA A 373 36.43 -9.49 -31.13
N VAL A 374 35.50 -10.20 -30.48
CA VAL A 374 34.96 -11.47 -31.00
C VAL A 374 34.13 -11.22 -32.26
N ILE A 375 33.31 -10.16 -32.30
CA ILE A 375 32.55 -9.80 -33.50
C ILE A 375 33.49 -9.45 -34.68
N LEU A 376 34.63 -8.81 -34.43
CA LEU A 376 35.63 -8.53 -35.46
C LEU A 376 36.22 -9.82 -36.05
N ASP A 377 36.50 -10.82 -35.22
CA ASP A 377 36.95 -12.14 -35.69
C ASP A 377 35.85 -12.85 -36.51
N LEU A 378 34.60 -12.85 -36.03
CA LEU A 378 33.46 -13.40 -36.75
C LEU A 378 33.25 -12.74 -38.13
N LYS A 379 33.54 -11.44 -38.27
CA LYS A 379 33.49 -10.73 -39.57
C LYS A 379 34.48 -11.27 -40.60
N LYS A 380 35.64 -11.77 -40.16
CA LYS A 380 36.65 -12.38 -41.05
C LYS A 380 36.20 -13.74 -41.56
N GLN A 381 35.47 -14.48 -40.73
CA GLN A 381 35.03 -15.85 -41.01
C GLN A 381 33.69 -15.89 -41.76
N VAL A 382 32.84 -14.88 -41.56
CA VAL A 382 31.47 -14.87 -42.05
C VAL A 382 31.25 -13.70 -43.00
N SER A 383 31.16 -13.98 -44.30
CA SER A 383 30.91 -12.95 -45.32
C SER A 383 29.46 -12.46 -45.33
N ARG A 384 29.28 -11.21 -45.79
CA ARG A 384 27.96 -10.59 -45.96
C ARG A 384 27.24 -11.20 -47.18
N LYS A 385 25.96 -11.54 -47.03
CA LYS A 385 25.17 -12.10 -48.15
C LYS A 385 24.76 -11.00 -49.15
N LYS A 386 24.65 -11.32 -50.44
CA LYS A 386 24.36 -10.36 -51.55
C LYS A 386 23.11 -9.46 -51.36
N LYS A 387 22.09 -9.91 -50.62
CA LYS A 387 20.82 -9.17 -50.37
C LYS A 387 20.64 -8.72 -48.91
N GLU A 388 21.64 -8.91 -48.06
CA GLU A 388 21.57 -8.60 -46.63
C GLU A 388 21.97 -7.14 -46.39
N SER A 389 21.20 -6.38 -45.62
CA SER A 389 21.57 -5.01 -45.25
C SER A 389 22.79 -5.01 -44.31
N ALA A 390 23.47 -3.88 -44.14
CA ALA A 390 24.59 -3.79 -43.20
C ALA A 390 24.14 -4.01 -41.75
N GLU A 391 22.91 -3.62 -41.44
CA GLU A 391 22.29 -3.76 -40.13
C GLU A 391 21.94 -5.23 -39.85
N ASP A 392 21.31 -5.93 -40.81
CA ASP A 392 21.01 -7.37 -40.71
C ASP A 392 22.28 -8.22 -40.58
N TYR A 393 23.35 -7.85 -41.29
CA TYR A 393 24.64 -8.53 -41.19
C TYR A 393 25.26 -8.38 -39.79
N ASN A 394 25.23 -7.16 -39.21
CA ASN A 394 25.71 -6.91 -37.85
C ASN A 394 24.85 -7.63 -36.80
N ASP A 395 23.53 -7.70 -36.98
CA ASP A 395 22.63 -8.42 -36.09
C ASP A 395 22.84 -9.94 -36.17
N ARG A 396 23.15 -10.49 -37.35
CA ARG A 396 23.55 -11.89 -37.50
C ARG A 396 24.84 -12.19 -36.75
N LEU A 397 25.83 -11.32 -36.82
CA LEU A 397 27.08 -11.45 -36.07
C LEU A 397 26.87 -11.38 -34.56
N LYS A 398 26.03 -10.46 -34.07
CA LYS A 398 25.65 -10.39 -32.65
C LYS A 398 24.90 -11.64 -32.19
N LYS A 399 24.03 -12.20 -33.03
CA LYS A 399 23.36 -13.49 -32.75
C LYS A 399 24.36 -14.64 -32.65
N LEU A 400 25.35 -14.70 -33.54
CA LEU A 400 26.42 -15.71 -33.49
C LEU A 400 27.26 -15.58 -32.20
N TYR A 401 27.66 -14.36 -31.84
CA TYR A 401 28.32 -14.09 -30.56
C TYR A 401 27.48 -14.58 -29.38
N THR A 402 26.21 -14.21 -29.33
CA THR A 402 25.30 -14.56 -28.22
C THR A 402 24.96 -16.07 -28.19
N SER A 403 25.08 -16.76 -29.33
CA SER A 403 24.82 -18.20 -29.42
C SER A 403 25.95 -19.07 -28.87
N GLN A 404 27.16 -18.54 -28.78
CA GLN A 404 28.25 -19.22 -28.09
C GLN A 404 28.12 -19.00 -26.59
N GLU A 405 27.90 -20.08 -25.84
CA GLU A 405 27.60 -20.03 -24.41
C GLU A 405 28.84 -19.83 -23.52
N SER A 406 30.02 -20.18 -24.03
CA SER A 406 31.31 -19.95 -23.40
C SER A 406 32.40 -19.83 -24.46
N PHE A 407 33.52 -19.23 -24.10
CA PHE A 407 34.70 -19.09 -24.95
C PHE A 407 35.94 -19.52 -24.19
N SER A 408 36.88 -20.18 -24.85
CA SER A 408 38.17 -20.47 -24.23
C SER A 408 38.97 -19.19 -24.01
N ILE A 409 39.77 -19.14 -22.95
CA ILE A 409 40.63 -17.99 -22.65
C ILE A 409 41.56 -17.69 -23.83
N GLN A 410 42.15 -18.74 -24.42
CA GLN A 410 43.04 -18.58 -25.58
C GLN A 410 42.33 -17.90 -26.76
N TYR A 411 41.11 -18.34 -27.10
CA TYR A 411 40.35 -17.75 -28.20
C TYR A 411 40.05 -16.26 -27.98
N LEU A 412 39.62 -15.91 -26.76
CA LEU A 412 39.33 -14.51 -26.41
C LEU A 412 40.59 -13.64 -26.48
N ASN A 413 41.73 -14.13 -25.99
CA ASN A 413 43.00 -13.43 -26.08
C ASN A 413 43.42 -13.18 -27.54
N ASP A 414 43.25 -14.17 -28.41
CA ASP A 414 43.60 -14.04 -29.83
C ASP A 414 42.70 -12.99 -30.53
N CYS A 415 41.40 -12.98 -30.21
CA CYS A 415 40.47 -11.94 -30.68
C CYS A 415 40.88 -10.55 -30.19
N LEU A 416 41.22 -10.42 -28.91
CA LEU A 416 41.64 -9.16 -28.29
C LEU A 416 42.93 -8.60 -28.89
N ARG A 417 43.92 -9.46 -29.14
CA ARG A 417 45.17 -9.09 -29.84
C ARG A 417 44.89 -8.59 -31.25
N ALA A 418 44.02 -9.28 -31.99
CA ALA A 418 43.59 -8.84 -33.32
C ALA A 418 42.80 -7.53 -33.31
N TYR A 419 42.16 -7.20 -32.18
CA TYR A 419 41.45 -5.94 -31.93
C TYR A 419 42.38 -4.81 -31.42
N GLY A 420 43.66 -5.09 -31.20
CA GLY A 420 44.65 -4.12 -30.75
C GLY A 420 44.78 -3.98 -29.24
N LYS A 421 44.37 -4.99 -28.46
CA LYS A 421 44.56 -5.07 -27.00
C LYS A 421 45.67 -6.07 -26.66
N THR A 422 46.56 -5.67 -25.74
CA THR A 422 47.76 -6.46 -25.37
C THR A 422 47.61 -7.20 -24.03
N GLU A 423 46.59 -6.86 -23.25
CA GLU A 423 46.30 -7.49 -21.96
C GLU A 423 45.58 -8.82 -22.17
N ASN A 424 46.01 -9.87 -21.47
CA ASN A 424 45.37 -11.17 -21.57
C ASN A 424 44.42 -11.42 -20.41
N ILE A 425 43.38 -12.22 -20.64
CA ILE A 425 42.33 -12.47 -19.66
C ILE A 425 42.82 -13.31 -18.48
N GLN A 426 43.74 -14.25 -18.69
CA GLN A 426 44.29 -15.03 -17.58
C GLN A 426 45.05 -14.14 -16.57
N ASP A 427 45.68 -13.06 -17.05
CA ASP A 427 46.40 -12.11 -16.20
C ASP A 427 45.46 -11.38 -15.24
N TYR A 428 44.19 -11.18 -15.63
CA TYR A 428 43.16 -10.61 -14.74
C TYR A 428 42.88 -11.54 -13.55
N PHE A 429 42.85 -12.85 -13.78
CA PHE A 429 42.67 -13.85 -12.72
C PHE A 429 43.93 -14.05 -11.89
N ALA A 430 45.11 -14.10 -12.52
CA ALA A 430 46.40 -14.23 -11.85
C ALA A 430 46.74 -13.04 -10.94
N LYS A 431 46.25 -11.84 -11.26
CA LYS A 431 46.33 -10.66 -10.38
C LYS A 431 45.38 -10.72 -9.19
N LEU A 432 44.54 -11.76 -9.09
CA LEU A 432 43.61 -12.00 -7.98
C LEU A 432 42.66 -10.80 -7.72
N GLY A 433 42.32 -10.06 -8.78
CA GLY A 433 41.47 -8.87 -8.74
C GLY A 433 42.16 -7.60 -8.23
N ALA A 434 43.49 -7.59 -8.06
CA ALA A 434 44.24 -6.38 -7.72
C ALA A 434 44.31 -5.42 -8.92
N VAL A 435 44.01 -4.15 -8.67
CA VAL A 435 44.19 -3.05 -9.63
C VAL A 435 45.34 -2.19 -9.15
N ASN A 436 46.27 -1.86 -10.04
CA ASN A 436 47.41 -0.99 -9.74
C ASN A 436 47.66 -0.08 -10.94
N ASN A 437 46.91 1.02 -11.03
CA ASN A 437 47.05 2.04 -12.07
C ASN A 437 47.02 3.46 -11.45
N GLU A 438 47.27 4.49 -12.26
CA GLU A 438 47.40 5.89 -11.80
C GLU A 438 46.13 6.46 -11.12
N HIS A 439 44.97 5.82 -11.28
CA HIS A 439 43.68 6.33 -10.78
C HIS A 439 43.03 5.43 -9.71
N GLU A 440 43.45 4.17 -9.58
CA GLU A 440 42.90 3.20 -8.62
C GLU A 440 43.94 2.16 -8.18
N GLN A 441 44.05 1.96 -6.86
CA GLN A 441 44.92 0.95 -6.25
C GLN A 441 44.11 0.07 -5.30
N THR A 442 43.97 -1.22 -5.61
CA THR A 442 43.22 -2.18 -4.78
C THR A 442 44.07 -3.42 -4.47
N ILE A 443 44.09 -3.83 -3.20
CA ILE A 443 44.76 -5.06 -2.77
C ILE A 443 44.01 -6.29 -3.28
N ASN A 444 44.70 -7.42 -3.43
CA ASN A 444 44.08 -8.65 -3.92
C ASN A 444 42.94 -9.16 -3.02
N LEU A 445 41.99 -9.90 -3.61
CA LEU A 445 40.77 -10.32 -2.93
C LEU A 445 41.00 -11.24 -1.72
N PHE A 446 42.05 -12.07 -1.72
CA PHE A 446 42.40 -12.92 -0.59
C PHE A 446 42.90 -12.11 0.61
N ALA A 447 43.69 -11.07 0.37
CA ALA A 447 44.11 -10.12 1.40
C ALA A 447 42.92 -9.31 1.94
N GLN A 448 41.95 -8.93 1.09
CA GLN A 448 40.72 -8.28 1.55
C GLN A 448 39.92 -9.18 2.51
N VAL A 449 39.75 -10.46 2.16
CA VAL A 449 39.07 -11.45 3.02
C VAL A 449 39.79 -11.61 4.35
N ARG A 450 41.12 -11.76 4.33
CA ARG A 450 41.94 -11.89 5.56
C ARG A 450 41.81 -10.66 6.46
N ASN A 451 41.96 -9.46 5.90
CA ASN A 451 41.84 -8.22 6.64
C ASN A 451 40.44 -8.05 7.24
N ALA A 452 39.39 -8.42 6.48
CA ALA A 452 38.02 -8.39 6.97
C ALA A 452 37.80 -9.39 8.12
N TYR A 453 38.37 -10.60 8.05
CA TYR A 453 38.30 -11.58 9.13
C TYR A 453 39.04 -11.10 10.37
N THR A 454 40.28 -10.63 10.24
CA THR A 454 41.06 -10.06 11.36
C THR A 454 40.28 -8.96 12.09
N SER A 455 39.55 -8.13 11.35
CA SER A 455 38.75 -7.04 11.91
C SER A 455 37.55 -7.51 12.73
N VAL A 456 37.04 -8.73 12.50
CA VAL A 456 35.85 -9.28 13.18
C VAL A 456 36.16 -10.50 14.06
N GLN A 457 37.38 -11.03 14.02
CA GLN A 457 37.79 -12.27 14.68
C GLN A 457 37.48 -12.28 16.19
N ALA A 458 37.75 -11.17 16.89
CA ALA A 458 37.49 -11.07 18.32
C ALA A 458 36.01 -11.23 18.66
N ILE A 459 35.11 -10.75 17.79
CA ILE A 459 33.66 -10.87 17.95
C ILE A 459 33.21 -12.31 17.65
N LEU A 460 33.81 -12.96 16.65
CA LEU A 460 33.47 -14.33 16.24
C LEU A 460 33.94 -15.41 17.23
N THR A 461 35.02 -15.14 17.96
CA THR A 461 35.69 -16.15 18.81
C THR A 461 35.41 -15.98 20.31
N THR A 462 34.68 -14.93 20.70
CA THR A 462 34.33 -14.65 22.09
C THR A 462 32.81 -14.75 22.27
N PRO A 463 32.31 -15.34 23.37
CA PRO A 463 30.88 -15.36 23.65
C PRO A 463 30.27 -13.96 23.62
N TYR A 464 29.20 -13.77 22.84
CA TYR A 464 28.55 -12.47 22.73
C TYR A 464 27.72 -12.16 24.00
N PRO A 465 27.70 -10.92 24.53
CA PRO A 465 27.04 -10.64 25.80
C PRO A 465 25.52 -10.89 25.75
N GLU A 466 24.95 -11.65 26.70
CA GLU A 466 23.51 -11.93 26.78
C GLU A 466 22.61 -10.68 26.86
N ASN A 467 23.16 -9.56 27.35
CA ASN A 467 22.46 -8.29 27.51
C ASN A 467 22.68 -7.32 26.32
N ALA A 468 23.44 -7.72 25.31
CA ALA A 468 23.65 -6.98 24.07
C ALA A 468 22.70 -7.48 22.97
N ASN A 469 22.64 -6.76 21.85
CA ASN A 469 21.86 -7.18 20.71
C ASN A 469 22.67 -6.91 19.44
N LEU A 470 23.11 -7.98 18.79
CA LEU A 470 24.03 -7.90 17.65
C LEU A 470 23.47 -7.06 16.50
N ALA A 471 22.17 -7.21 16.21
CA ALA A 471 21.49 -6.43 15.17
C ALA A 471 21.40 -4.92 15.45
N GLN A 472 21.63 -4.48 16.70
CA GLN A 472 21.66 -3.06 17.09
C GLN A 472 23.06 -2.45 17.09
N ASP A 473 24.09 -3.27 17.05
CA ASP A 473 25.48 -2.83 17.01
C ASP A 473 25.91 -2.55 15.56
N LYS A 474 25.76 -1.29 15.16
CA LYS A 474 26.05 -0.86 13.78
C LYS A 474 27.49 -1.11 13.34
N GLU A 475 28.44 -1.01 14.27
CA GLU A 475 29.86 -1.21 13.96
C GLU A 475 30.13 -2.69 13.74
N THR A 476 29.67 -3.54 14.66
CA THR A 476 29.81 -4.99 14.53
C THR A 476 29.10 -5.55 13.29
N VAL A 477 27.88 -5.09 12.99
CA VAL A 477 27.15 -5.50 11.76
C VAL A 477 27.93 -5.11 10.50
N ALA A 478 28.55 -3.93 10.48
CA ALA A 478 29.36 -3.48 9.35
C ALA A 478 30.60 -4.37 9.16
N LEU A 479 31.27 -4.79 10.25
CA LEU A 479 32.40 -5.71 10.21
C LEU A 479 32.00 -7.09 9.66
N ILE A 480 30.92 -7.67 10.20
CA ILE A 480 30.36 -8.95 9.72
C ILE A 480 30.01 -8.88 8.24
N LYS A 481 29.30 -7.82 7.83
CA LYS A 481 28.93 -7.60 6.44
C LYS A 481 30.15 -7.47 5.54
N ASN A 482 31.19 -6.76 5.97
CA ASN A 482 32.41 -6.58 5.20
C ASN A 482 33.13 -7.92 4.93
N LEU A 483 33.19 -8.81 5.93
CA LEU A 483 33.73 -10.17 5.75
C LEU A 483 32.90 -10.96 4.72
N LEU A 484 31.58 -11.00 4.91
CA LEU A 484 30.67 -11.74 4.03
C LEU A 484 30.67 -11.18 2.59
N ASP A 485 30.71 -9.86 2.42
CA ASP A 485 30.81 -9.19 1.12
C ASP A 485 32.15 -9.50 0.45
N SER A 486 33.25 -9.53 1.21
CA SER A 486 34.58 -9.87 0.68
C SER A 486 34.62 -11.32 0.16
N LEU A 487 34.05 -12.27 0.92
CA LEU A 487 33.90 -13.66 0.47
C LEU A 487 33.00 -13.75 -0.77
N LYS A 488 31.91 -12.98 -0.83
CA LYS A 488 31.04 -12.89 -2.01
C LYS A 488 31.73 -12.28 -3.23
N ARG A 489 32.62 -11.30 -3.04
CA ARG A 489 33.43 -10.73 -4.12
C ARG A 489 34.38 -11.77 -4.69
N LEU A 490 35.08 -12.53 -3.83
CA LEU A 490 35.93 -13.64 -4.26
C LEU A 490 35.13 -14.69 -5.04
N GLN A 491 33.96 -15.09 -4.52
CA GLN A 491 33.05 -16.00 -5.21
C GLN A 491 32.66 -15.48 -6.61
N ARG A 492 32.21 -14.23 -6.72
CA ARG A 492 31.84 -13.64 -8.02
C ARG A 492 33.01 -13.51 -8.97
N PHE A 493 34.21 -13.27 -8.44
CA PHE A 493 35.42 -13.11 -9.23
C PHE A 493 35.81 -14.41 -9.95
N ILE A 494 35.76 -15.56 -9.27
CA ILE A 494 36.17 -16.85 -9.86
C ILE A 494 35.08 -17.56 -10.65
N LYS A 495 33.80 -17.26 -10.36
CA LYS A 495 32.63 -17.87 -11.01
C LYS A 495 32.68 -17.94 -12.56
N PRO A 496 33.22 -16.94 -13.29
CA PRO A 496 33.26 -17.00 -14.75
C PRO A 496 34.04 -18.20 -15.31
N LEU A 497 35.03 -18.70 -14.55
CA LEU A 497 35.90 -19.83 -14.94
C LEU A 497 35.19 -21.18 -14.96
N LEU A 498 33.96 -21.28 -14.44
CA LEU A 498 33.14 -22.51 -14.53
C LEU A 498 32.74 -22.86 -15.96
N GLY A 499 32.81 -21.90 -16.90
CA GLY A 499 32.27 -22.06 -18.24
C GLY A 499 30.76 -22.36 -18.23
N LYS A 500 30.33 -23.14 -19.21
CA LYS A 500 28.99 -23.71 -19.34
C LYS A 500 28.85 -25.00 -18.52
N GLY A 501 29.89 -25.83 -18.46
CA GLY A 501 29.89 -27.06 -17.68
C GLY A 501 29.87 -28.35 -18.50
N ASP A 502 29.68 -28.31 -19.82
CA ASP A 502 29.61 -29.46 -20.74
C ASP A 502 30.51 -29.32 -21.98
N GLU A 503 31.51 -28.43 -21.94
CA GLU A 503 32.49 -28.29 -23.03
C GLU A 503 33.29 -29.58 -23.27
N SER A 504 33.54 -29.94 -24.53
CA SER A 504 34.17 -31.22 -24.93
C SER A 504 35.69 -31.27 -24.73
N ASP A 505 36.37 -30.13 -24.78
CA ASP A 505 37.83 -30.02 -24.81
C ASP A 505 38.40 -29.34 -23.55
N LYS A 506 37.83 -29.65 -22.37
CA LYS A 506 38.24 -29.03 -21.12
C LYS A 506 39.63 -29.47 -20.68
N ASP A 507 40.31 -28.57 -19.98
CA ASP A 507 41.48 -28.94 -19.19
C ASP A 507 41.01 -29.64 -17.90
N GLU A 508 40.94 -30.97 -17.95
CA GLU A 508 40.50 -31.82 -16.83
C GLU A 508 41.37 -31.65 -15.58
N ARG A 509 42.64 -31.25 -15.75
CA ARG A 509 43.54 -30.98 -14.63
C ARG A 509 43.12 -29.70 -13.91
N PHE A 510 42.84 -28.63 -14.64
CA PHE A 510 42.34 -27.37 -14.09
C PHE A 510 40.97 -27.56 -13.41
N TYR A 511 40.00 -28.19 -14.09
CA TYR A 511 38.64 -28.34 -13.55
C TYR A 511 38.54 -29.36 -12.41
N GLY A 512 39.41 -30.38 -12.40
CA GLY A 512 39.54 -31.32 -11.28
C GLY A 512 40.00 -30.63 -9.98
N ASP A 513 40.89 -29.64 -10.08
CA ASP A 513 41.34 -28.83 -8.95
C ASP A 513 40.33 -27.71 -8.60
N PHE A 514 39.74 -27.07 -9.60
CA PHE A 514 38.88 -25.89 -9.43
C PHE A 514 37.48 -26.20 -8.87
N THR A 515 36.83 -27.26 -9.34
CA THR A 515 35.41 -27.54 -9.05
C THR A 515 35.15 -27.80 -7.54
N PRO A 516 35.94 -28.61 -6.83
CA PRO A 516 35.75 -28.81 -5.38
C PRO A 516 35.93 -27.53 -4.56
N LEU A 517 36.86 -26.66 -4.98
CA LEU A 517 37.11 -25.35 -4.35
C LEU A 517 35.92 -24.40 -4.56
N TRP A 518 35.32 -24.42 -5.75
CA TRP A 518 34.10 -23.67 -6.04
C TRP A 518 32.90 -24.15 -5.20
N GLU A 519 32.66 -25.46 -5.13
CA GLU A 519 31.55 -26.05 -4.37
C GLU A 519 31.63 -25.67 -2.88
N THR A 520 32.84 -25.76 -2.31
CA THR A 520 33.11 -25.33 -0.94
C THR A 520 32.82 -23.82 -0.77
N LEU A 521 33.33 -22.97 -1.67
CA LEU A 521 33.08 -21.53 -1.61
C LEU A 521 31.58 -21.19 -1.79
N ASN A 522 30.83 -22.00 -2.53
CA ASN A 522 29.41 -21.72 -2.81
C ASN A 522 28.50 -21.78 -1.58
N GLN A 523 28.93 -22.47 -0.51
CA GLN A 523 28.25 -22.54 0.79
C GLN A 523 28.05 -21.16 1.45
N ILE A 524 28.81 -20.13 1.03
CA ILE A 524 28.63 -18.76 1.51
C ILE A 524 27.27 -18.15 1.11
N THR A 525 26.62 -18.64 0.04
CA THR A 525 25.34 -18.10 -0.45
C THR A 525 24.18 -18.28 0.52
N PRO A 526 23.87 -19.50 1.00
CA PRO A 526 22.85 -19.67 2.02
C PRO A 526 23.18 -18.91 3.30
N LEU A 527 24.41 -18.99 3.80
CA LEU A 527 24.85 -18.29 5.01
C LEU A 527 24.66 -16.76 4.93
N TYR A 528 25.10 -16.15 3.83
CA TYR A 528 24.95 -14.71 3.59
C TYR A 528 23.49 -14.26 3.70
N ASN A 529 22.56 -15.06 3.16
CA ASN A 529 21.13 -14.75 3.23
C ASN A 529 20.57 -14.93 4.65
N MET A 530 20.97 -15.98 5.36
CA MET A 530 20.55 -16.23 6.75
C MET A 530 21.00 -15.11 7.67
N VAL A 531 22.28 -14.69 7.57
CA VAL A 531 22.85 -13.60 8.38
C VAL A 531 22.13 -12.28 8.07
N ARG A 532 21.97 -11.92 6.78
CA ARG A 532 21.25 -10.69 6.40
C ARG A 532 19.83 -10.66 6.97
N ASN A 533 19.10 -11.77 6.86
CA ASN A 533 17.72 -11.87 7.34
C ASN A 533 17.64 -11.73 8.87
N TYR A 534 18.66 -12.19 9.59
CA TYR A 534 18.77 -12.05 11.04
C TYR A 534 19.09 -10.61 11.46
N MET A 535 20.13 -10.00 10.87
CA MET A 535 20.64 -8.67 11.24
C MET A 535 19.67 -7.51 10.93
N THR A 536 18.74 -7.69 9.98
CA THR A 536 17.83 -6.63 9.54
C THR A 536 16.51 -6.54 10.32
N ARG A 537 16.39 -7.28 11.44
CA ARG A 537 15.20 -7.27 12.32
C ARG A 537 15.07 -5.94 13.09
N LYS A 538 13.86 -5.60 13.54
CA LYS A 538 13.60 -4.32 14.25
C LYS A 538 14.12 -4.37 15.70
N PRO A 539 14.72 -3.28 16.22
CA PRO A 539 15.41 -3.26 17.50
C PRO A 539 14.51 -3.09 18.74
N TYR A 540 13.27 -2.59 18.57
CA TYR A 540 12.33 -2.43 19.67
C TYR A 540 11.03 -3.18 19.38
N SER A 541 10.45 -3.75 20.44
CA SER A 541 9.15 -4.41 20.37
C SER A 541 8.04 -3.45 20.80
N GLN A 542 6.96 -3.43 20.01
CA GLN A 542 5.66 -2.88 20.43
C GLN A 542 4.72 -3.99 20.90
N GLU A 543 5.21 -5.22 21.00
CA GLU A 543 4.41 -6.32 21.52
C GLU A 543 3.92 -5.98 22.91
N LYS A 544 2.63 -6.21 23.07
CA LYS A 544 1.91 -6.02 24.31
C LYS A 544 0.99 -7.21 24.47
N ILE A 545 0.81 -7.62 25.71
CA ILE A 545 -0.09 -8.72 26.05
C ILE A 545 -1.43 -8.13 26.48
N LYS A 546 -2.52 -8.78 26.10
CA LYS A 546 -3.85 -8.46 26.61
C LYS A 546 -3.95 -8.98 28.04
N LEU A 547 -4.41 -8.15 28.96
CA LEU A 547 -4.66 -8.54 30.34
C LEU A 547 -6.11 -8.95 30.52
N ASN A 548 -6.33 -10.02 31.28
CA ASN A 548 -7.66 -10.58 31.57
C ASN A 548 -7.95 -10.67 33.07
N PHE A 549 -6.94 -10.57 33.95
CA PHE A 549 -7.13 -10.64 35.40
C PHE A 549 -7.97 -11.88 35.81
N GLU A 550 -7.63 -13.04 35.22
CA GLU A 550 -8.34 -14.33 35.43
C GLU A 550 -9.84 -14.34 35.05
N ASN A 551 -10.30 -13.33 34.31
CA ASN A 551 -11.69 -13.16 33.89
C ASN A 551 -11.82 -13.09 32.35
N SER A 552 -12.51 -14.07 31.76
CA SER A 552 -12.70 -14.16 30.30
C SER A 552 -13.69 -13.13 29.74
N THR A 553 -14.46 -12.45 30.60
CA THR A 553 -15.42 -11.39 30.25
C THR A 553 -15.00 -10.01 30.76
N LEU A 554 -13.76 -9.85 31.25
CA LEU A 554 -13.23 -8.56 31.70
C LEU A 554 -13.52 -7.45 30.68
N LEU A 555 -14.11 -6.35 31.13
CA LEU A 555 -14.45 -5.18 30.30
C LEU A 555 -15.38 -5.47 29.11
N GLY A 556 -16.11 -6.58 29.12
CA GLY A 556 -17.07 -6.95 28.08
C GLY A 556 -18.19 -5.92 27.88
N GLY A 557 -18.53 -5.17 28.93
CA GLY A 557 -19.53 -4.10 28.92
C GLY A 557 -19.61 -3.39 30.27
N TRP A 558 -20.34 -2.28 30.31
CA TRP A 558 -20.43 -1.40 31.47
C TRP A 558 -21.78 -1.45 32.20
N ASP A 559 -22.74 -2.27 31.73
CA ASP A 559 -24.06 -2.34 32.36
C ASP A 559 -23.96 -2.70 33.84
N LEU A 560 -24.69 -1.96 34.68
CA LEU A 560 -24.76 -2.18 36.13
C LEU A 560 -25.00 -3.66 36.47
N ASN A 561 -25.87 -4.34 35.72
CA ASN A 561 -26.22 -5.74 35.97
C ASN A 561 -25.10 -6.72 35.59
N LYS A 562 -24.03 -6.23 34.96
CA LYS A 562 -22.88 -6.98 34.46
C LYS A 562 -21.57 -6.57 35.12
N GLU A 563 -21.59 -5.69 36.12
CA GLU A 563 -20.38 -5.32 36.87
C GLU A 563 -19.72 -6.55 37.52
N HIS A 564 -20.49 -7.49 38.08
CA HIS A 564 -19.97 -8.73 38.66
C HIS A 564 -19.31 -9.67 37.64
N ASP A 565 -19.87 -9.72 36.43
CA ASP A 565 -19.41 -10.58 35.34
C ASP A 565 -18.16 -9.99 34.66
N ASN A 566 -18.15 -8.67 34.44
CA ASN A 566 -17.09 -7.97 33.71
C ASN A 566 -16.00 -7.38 34.62
N THR A 567 -16.23 -7.41 35.94
CA THR A 567 -15.31 -7.04 37.03
C THR A 567 -14.61 -5.69 36.86
N ALA A 568 -15.24 -4.72 36.22
CA ALA A 568 -14.65 -3.41 35.97
C ALA A 568 -15.68 -2.29 35.99
N ILE A 569 -15.29 -1.14 36.55
CA ILE A 569 -16.09 0.09 36.63
C ILE A 569 -15.23 1.32 36.34
N ILE A 570 -15.88 2.44 36.02
CA ILE A 570 -15.24 3.75 35.87
C ILE A 570 -15.61 4.64 37.06
N LEU A 571 -14.63 5.31 37.63
CA LEU A 571 -14.79 6.34 38.65
C LEU A 571 -14.32 7.68 38.09
N ARG A 572 -14.90 8.79 38.55
CA ARG A 572 -14.37 10.14 38.30
C ARG A 572 -14.24 10.93 39.60
N LYS A 573 -13.26 11.84 39.64
CA LYS A 573 -13.04 12.77 40.77
C LYS A 573 -12.19 13.95 40.31
N ASN A 574 -12.59 15.18 40.63
CA ASN A 574 -11.84 16.41 40.35
C ASN A 574 -11.35 16.55 38.89
N GLY A 575 -12.21 16.18 37.93
CA GLY A 575 -11.87 16.22 36.50
C GLY A 575 -10.93 15.10 36.01
N LEU A 576 -10.58 14.15 36.87
CA LEU A 576 -9.78 12.97 36.57
C LEU A 576 -10.65 11.72 36.52
N TYR A 577 -10.18 10.71 35.79
CA TYR A 577 -10.89 9.46 35.53
C TYR A 577 -10.05 8.27 35.97
N TYR A 578 -10.72 7.23 36.47
CA TYR A 578 -10.09 6.04 36.99
C TYR A 578 -10.81 4.79 36.51
N LEU A 579 -10.04 3.76 36.22
CA LEU A 579 -10.53 2.41 35.95
C LEU A 579 -10.28 1.56 37.19
N ALA A 580 -11.35 0.99 37.75
CA ALA A 580 -11.26 0.11 38.91
C ALA A 580 -11.63 -1.31 38.50
N ILE A 581 -10.73 -2.27 38.72
CA ILE A 581 -10.89 -3.67 38.36
C ILE A 581 -11.01 -4.49 39.64
N MET A 582 -12.11 -5.18 39.81
CA MET A 582 -12.35 -6.04 40.96
C MET A 582 -11.58 -7.34 40.82
N LYS A 583 -11.02 -7.83 41.92
CA LYS A 583 -10.54 -9.21 41.99
C LYS A 583 -11.73 -10.16 41.82
N LYS A 584 -11.55 -11.26 41.07
CA LYS A 584 -12.62 -12.21 40.76
C LYS A 584 -13.34 -12.76 42.00
N SER A 585 -12.59 -13.04 43.08
CA SER A 585 -13.14 -13.50 44.36
C SER A 585 -13.89 -12.41 45.15
N ALA A 586 -13.72 -11.14 44.78
CA ALA A 586 -14.28 -9.97 45.43
C ALA A 586 -15.17 -9.15 44.46
N ASN A 587 -15.79 -9.80 43.48
CA ASN A 587 -16.57 -9.12 42.44
C ASN A 587 -17.88 -8.45 42.93
N LYS A 588 -18.22 -8.57 44.22
CA LYS A 588 -19.43 -8.03 44.87
C LYS A 588 -19.17 -6.81 45.77
N ILE A 589 -17.97 -6.22 45.71
CA ILE A 589 -17.61 -5.09 46.59
C ILE A 589 -18.33 -3.77 46.26
N PHE A 590 -19.08 -3.71 45.15
CA PHE A 590 -19.88 -2.54 44.76
C PHE A 590 -21.41 -2.74 44.82
N ASP A 591 -21.87 -3.77 45.54
CA ASP A 591 -23.31 -3.96 45.82
C ASP A 591 -23.86 -2.76 46.60
N LYS A 592 -25.07 -2.29 46.22
CA LYS A 592 -25.69 -1.06 46.78
C LYS A 592 -25.76 -1.04 48.31
N ASP A 593 -26.00 -2.19 48.94
CA ASP A 593 -26.16 -2.31 50.39
C ASP A 593 -24.83 -2.15 51.17
N LYS A 594 -23.70 -1.99 50.47
CA LYS A 594 -22.34 -2.02 51.06
C LYS A 594 -21.51 -0.78 50.74
N LEU A 595 -22.06 0.22 50.05
CA LEU A 595 -21.31 1.39 49.61
C LEU A 595 -21.35 2.49 50.66
N ASP A 596 -20.20 2.72 51.29
CA ASP A 596 -19.96 3.91 52.10
C ASP A 596 -19.83 5.14 51.18
N ASN A 597 -20.61 6.17 51.45
CA ASN A 597 -20.63 7.45 50.74
C ASN A 597 -20.31 8.63 51.68
N SER A 598 -19.69 8.35 52.83
CA SER A 598 -19.26 9.39 53.77
C SER A 598 -17.93 10.03 53.35
N GLY A 599 -17.77 11.30 53.71
CA GLY A 599 -16.53 12.06 53.49
C GLY A 599 -16.25 12.39 52.01
N ASP A 600 -14.97 12.46 51.66
CA ASP A 600 -14.52 12.72 50.29
C ASP A 600 -14.81 11.51 49.39
N CYS A 601 -15.44 11.73 48.24
CA CYS A 601 -16.00 10.67 47.41
C CYS A 601 -15.47 10.68 45.97
N TYR A 602 -15.46 9.50 45.36
CA TYR A 602 -15.47 9.32 43.92
C TYR A 602 -16.91 9.25 43.42
N GLU A 603 -17.14 9.75 42.21
CA GLU A 603 -18.38 9.51 41.49
C GLU A 603 -18.24 8.21 40.68
N LYS A 604 -18.93 7.15 41.11
CA LYS A 604 -19.02 5.86 40.41
C LYS A 604 -20.00 5.97 39.25
N MET A 605 -19.57 5.58 38.06
CA MET A 605 -20.44 5.50 36.89
C MET A 605 -21.50 4.39 37.05
N VAL A 606 -22.76 4.74 36.83
CA VAL A 606 -23.89 3.81 36.72
C VAL A 606 -24.37 3.85 35.27
N TYR A 607 -24.10 2.77 34.53
CA TYR A 607 -24.38 2.67 33.11
C TYR A 607 -25.49 1.64 32.86
N LYS A 608 -26.44 1.96 31.98
CA LYS A 608 -27.48 1.03 31.52
C LYS A 608 -27.58 1.04 29.99
N LEU A 609 -27.74 -0.15 29.40
CA LEU A 609 -27.89 -0.32 27.95
C LEU A 609 -28.87 -1.44 27.60
N LEU A 610 -29.76 -1.16 26.65
CA LEU A 610 -30.52 -2.15 25.88
C LEU A 610 -29.81 -2.34 24.52
N PRO A 611 -28.97 -3.39 24.35
CA PRO A 611 -28.19 -3.55 23.13
C PRO A 611 -29.00 -4.24 22.02
N GLY A 612 -29.05 -3.67 20.81
CA GLY A 612 -29.57 -4.36 19.62
C GLY A 612 -31.05 -4.76 19.76
N ALA A 613 -31.95 -3.78 19.68
CA ALA A 613 -33.37 -3.94 19.97
C ALA A 613 -34.02 -5.04 19.13
N ASN A 614 -33.65 -5.11 17.85
CA ASN A 614 -34.15 -6.12 16.89
C ASN A 614 -33.86 -7.58 17.29
N LYS A 615 -32.84 -7.83 18.12
CA LYS A 615 -32.50 -9.17 18.62
C LYS A 615 -32.94 -9.35 20.07
N MET A 616 -32.78 -8.33 20.90
CA MET A 616 -33.03 -8.44 22.34
C MET A 616 -34.51 -8.42 22.71
N LEU A 617 -35.33 -7.61 22.04
CA LEU A 617 -36.78 -7.58 22.32
C LEU A 617 -37.41 -8.96 22.04
N PRO A 618 -37.23 -9.59 20.85
CA PRO A 618 -37.79 -10.91 20.62
C PRO A 618 -37.17 -11.98 21.52
N LYS A 619 -35.85 -11.91 21.77
CA LYS A 619 -35.15 -12.90 22.61
C LYS A 619 -35.69 -12.92 24.04
N VAL A 620 -36.04 -11.77 24.62
CA VAL A 620 -36.53 -11.67 25.99
C VAL A 620 -38.03 -11.95 26.05
N PHE A 621 -38.82 -11.25 25.22
CA PHE A 621 -40.27 -11.29 25.30
C PHE A 621 -40.90 -12.57 24.75
N PHE A 622 -40.21 -13.27 23.84
CA PHE A 622 -40.61 -14.60 23.37
C PHE A 622 -39.81 -15.74 24.02
N SER A 623 -39.05 -15.47 25.08
CA SER A 623 -38.30 -16.53 25.77
C SER A 623 -39.25 -17.48 26.49
N LYS A 624 -38.97 -18.79 26.45
CA LYS A 624 -39.75 -19.80 27.19
C LYS A 624 -39.86 -19.48 28.68
N SER A 625 -38.82 -18.87 29.26
CA SER A 625 -38.76 -18.51 30.68
C SER A 625 -39.61 -17.30 31.08
N ARG A 626 -40.04 -16.45 30.13
CA ARG A 626 -40.78 -15.21 30.41
C ARG A 626 -42.01 -15.02 29.53
N ILE A 627 -42.36 -16.00 28.69
CA ILE A 627 -43.51 -15.90 27.78
C ILE A 627 -44.82 -15.68 28.56
N ASP A 628 -44.95 -16.31 29.72
CA ASP A 628 -46.13 -16.19 30.60
C ASP A 628 -46.19 -14.85 31.34
N GLU A 629 -45.05 -14.16 31.50
CA GLU A 629 -44.96 -12.82 32.08
C GLU A 629 -45.48 -11.76 31.08
N PHE A 630 -45.05 -11.86 29.83
CA PHE A 630 -45.38 -10.87 28.79
C PHE A 630 -46.66 -11.19 28.01
N LYS A 631 -47.13 -12.43 28.03
CA LYS A 631 -48.40 -12.92 27.45
C LYS A 631 -48.67 -12.42 26.02
N PRO A 632 -47.78 -12.67 25.03
CA PRO A 632 -48.11 -12.40 23.64
C PRO A 632 -49.30 -13.23 23.17
N SER A 633 -50.15 -12.67 22.30
CA SER A 633 -51.25 -13.42 21.68
C SER A 633 -50.72 -14.49 20.72
N GLU A 634 -51.50 -15.56 20.49
CA GLU A 634 -51.14 -16.62 19.54
C GLU A 634 -50.87 -16.04 18.13
N ASN A 635 -51.68 -15.06 17.71
CA ASN A 635 -51.53 -14.39 16.42
C ASN A 635 -50.18 -13.66 16.30
N ILE A 636 -49.71 -12.97 17.35
CA ILE A 636 -48.38 -12.32 17.35
C ILE A 636 -47.25 -13.35 17.19
N ILE A 637 -47.33 -14.47 17.90
CA ILE A 637 -46.32 -15.54 17.82
C ILE A 637 -46.29 -16.16 16.42
N GLU A 638 -47.47 -16.43 15.85
CA GLU A 638 -47.59 -17.04 14.53
C GLU A 638 -47.07 -16.11 13.42
N ASN A 639 -47.46 -14.83 13.44
CA ASN A 639 -47.03 -13.83 12.46
C ASN A 639 -45.52 -13.53 12.60
N TYR A 640 -44.98 -13.55 13.82
CA TYR A 640 -43.54 -13.47 14.04
C TYR A 640 -42.78 -14.66 13.41
N LYS A 641 -43.28 -15.90 13.60
CA LYS A 641 -42.68 -17.11 13.01
C LYS A 641 -42.76 -17.12 11.47
N LYS A 642 -43.88 -16.69 10.91
CA LYS A 642 -44.08 -16.53 9.45
C LYS A 642 -43.23 -15.40 8.86
N GLY A 643 -42.77 -14.48 9.69
CA GLY A 643 -41.91 -13.37 9.27
C GLY A 643 -42.66 -12.26 8.53
N THR A 644 -43.98 -12.12 8.70
CA THR A 644 -44.80 -11.12 8.01
C THR A 644 -44.47 -9.67 8.40
N HIS A 645 -43.83 -9.48 9.56
CA HIS A 645 -43.29 -8.20 10.01
C HIS A 645 -41.99 -7.78 9.29
N LYS A 646 -41.34 -8.68 8.54
CA LYS A 646 -40.08 -8.39 7.84
C LYS A 646 -40.38 -7.87 6.44
N LYS A 647 -39.63 -6.85 5.98
CA LYS A 647 -39.70 -6.39 4.59
C LYS A 647 -39.43 -7.55 3.62
N GLY A 648 -40.33 -7.74 2.66
CA GLY A 648 -40.27 -8.82 1.68
C GLY A 648 -41.64 -9.07 1.04
N ALA A 649 -41.75 -10.13 0.23
CA ALA A 649 -43.00 -10.46 -0.48
C ALA A 649 -44.19 -10.73 0.45
N ASN A 650 -43.94 -11.15 1.69
CA ASN A 650 -44.96 -11.46 2.70
C ASN A 650 -45.15 -10.32 3.73
N PHE A 651 -44.63 -9.12 3.46
CA PHE A 651 -44.70 -8.00 4.40
C PHE A 651 -46.14 -7.55 4.63
N ASN A 652 -46.55 -7.44 5.89
CA ASN A 652 -47.85 -6.93 6.31
C ASN A 652 -47.66 -5.82 7.34
N LEU A 653 -48.14 -4.62 7.01
CA LEU A 653 -47.99 -3.43 7.85
C LEU A 653 -48.80 -3.52 9.16
N ALA A 654 -50.00 -4.11 9.14
CA ALA A 654 -50.80 -4.28 10.33
C ALA A 654 -50.16 -5.26 11.33
N ASP A 655 -49.58 -6.36 10.83
CA ASP A 655 -48.81 -7.30 11.66
C ASP A 655 -47.57 -6.64 12.28
N CYS A 656 -46.91 -5.77 11.51
CA CYS A 656 -45.81 -4.94 11.99
C CYS A 656 -46.24 -4.02 13.13
N HIS A 657 -47.33 -3.27 12.96
CA HIS A 657 -47.90 -2.38 13.98
C HIS A 657 -48.33 -3.14 15.24
N ASN A 658 -49.02 -4.27 15.10
CA ASN A 658 -49.42 -5.12 16.23
C ASN A 658 -48.20 -5.60 17.04
N LEU A 659 -47.11 -5.96 16.36
CA LEU A 659 -45.87 -6.38 17.01
C LEU A 659 -45.18 -5.21 17.73
N ILE A 660 -45.20 -4.01 17.15
CA ILE A 660 -44.68 -2.78 17.78
C ILE A 660 -45.44 -2.48 19.07
N ASP A 661 -46.77 -2.50 19.04
CA ASP A 661 -47.60 -2.22 20.22
C ASP A 661 -47.36 -3.25 21.33
N PHE A 662 -47.22 -4.53 20.97
CA PHE A 662 -46.79 -5.56 21.91
C PHE A 662 -45.44 -5.22 22.54
N PHE A 663 -44.43 -4.88 21.74
CA PHE A 663 -43.12 -4.52 22.27
C PHE A 663 -43.16 -3.27 23.16
N LYS A 664 -43.91 -2.22 22.80
CA LYS A 664 -44.10 -1.03 23.65
C LYS A 664 -44.68 -1.42 25.02
N SER A 665 -45.75 -2.23 25.03
CA SER A 665 -46.37 -2.74 26.25
C SER A 665 -45.39 -3.57 27.09
N SER A 666 -44.66 -4.51 26.47
CA SER A 666 -43.69 -5.35 27.16
C SER A 666 -42.51 -4.56 27.73
N ILE A 667 -42.02 -3.52 27.03
CA ILE A 667 -40.97 -2.63 27.53
C ILE A 667 -41.42 -1.91 28.80
N SER A 668 -42.66 -1.40 28.83
CA SER A 668 -43.21 -0.72 30.02
C SER A 668 -43.34 -1.63 31.24
N LYS A 669 -43.55 -2.94 31.03
CA LYS A 669 -43.64 -3.95 32.08
C LYS A 669 -42.27 -4.44 32.57
N HIS A 670 -41.23 -4.36 31.75
CA HIS A 670 -39.92 -4.92 32.06
C HIS A 670 -39.21 -4.12 33.15
N GLU A 671 -38.90 -4.76 34.28
CA GLU A 671 -38.35 -4.16 35.51
C GLU A 671 -37.17 -3.19 35.32
N ASP A 672 -36.31 -3.45 34.33
CA ASP A 672 -35.14 -2.61 34.05
C ASP A 672 -35.28 -1.69 32.83
N TRP A 673 -36.16 -2.02 31.89
CA TRP A 673 -36.26 -1.25 30.64
C TRP A 673 -37.29 -0.14 30.76
N SER A 674 -38.28 -0.30 31.63
CA SER A 674 -39.22 0.78 32.01
C SER A 674 -38.51 2.00 32.58
N LYS A 675 -37.34 1.82 33.22
CA LYS A 675 -36.52 2.88 33.83
C LYS A 675 -35.86 3.82 32.81
N PHE A 676 -35.84 3.49 31.52
CA PHE A 676 -35.30 4.39 30.48
C PHE A 676 -36.28 5.53 30.11
N ASN A 677 -37.53 5.47 30.57
CA ASN A 677 -38.57 6.46 30.28
C ASN A 677 -38.74 6.72 28.77
N PHE A 678 -39.08 5.68 28.02
CA PHE A 678 -39.22 5.75 26.58
C PHE A 678 -40.38 6.66 26.13
N HIS A 679 -40.12 7.47 25.11
CA HIS A 679 -41.08 8.28 24.38
C HIS A 679 -41.10 7.83 22.93
N PHE A 680 -42.07 6.99 22.58
CA PHE A 680 -42.20 6.44 21.22
C PHE A 680 -43.15 7.29 20.37
N SER A 681 -42.87 7.36 19.06
CA SER A 681 -43.80 7.89 18.07
C SER A 681 -45.09 7.06 18.01
N ASP A 682 -46.17 7.66 17.48
CA ASP A 682 -47.42 6.93 17.26
C ASP A 682 -47.19 5.73 16.34
N THR A 683 -47.77 4.57 16.69
CA THR A 683 -47.50 3.32 15.97
C THR A 683 -47.85 3.40 14.49
N SER A 684 -48.89 4.18 14.15
CA SER A 684 -49.33 4.44 12.77
C SER A 684 -48.29 5.17 11.91
N SER A 685 -47.32 5.87 12.52
CA SER A 685 -46.27 6.60 11.80
C SER A 685 -45.12 5.70 11.30
N TYR A 686 -45.00 4.48 11.82
CA TYR A 686 -43.93 3.57 11.40
C TYR A 686 -44.29 2.87 10.09
N GLU A 687 -43.46 3.03 9.07
CA GLU A 687 -43.58 2.28 7.83
C GLU A 687 -43.07 0.83 7.97
N ASP A 688 -42.16 0.61 8.92
CA ASP A 688 -41.60 -0.70 9.26
C ASP A 688 -40.95 -0.70 10.66
N LEU A 689 -40.48 -1.88 11.10
CA LEU A 689 -39.87 -2.06 12.43
C LEU A 689 -38.54 -1.33 12.65
N SER A 690 -37.82 -0.94 11.61
CA SER A 690 -36.48 -0.36 11.70
C SER A 690 -36.50 0.98 12.41
N ASP A 691 -37.53 1.79 12.17
CA ASP A 691 -37.71 3.09 12.82
C ASP A 691 -38.03 2.94 14.30
N PHE A 692 -38.94 2.02 14.64
CA PHE A 692 -39.22 1.67 16.02
C PHE A 692 -37.97 1.14 16.75
N TYR A 693 -37.23 0.20 16.15
CA TYR A 693 -36.00 -0.32 16.75
C TYR A 693 -34.94 0.77 16.92
N ARG A 694 -34.85 1.72 15.99
CA ARG A 694 -33.94 2.87 16.11
C ARG A 694 -34.32 3.75 17.30
N GLU A 695 -35.61 4.04 17.51
CA GLU A 695 -36.07 4.79 18.70
C GLU A 695 -35.73 4.05 20.00
N VAL A 696 -35.98 2.73 20.05
CA VAL A 696 -35.62 1.91 21.22
C VAL A 696 -34.11 1.96 21.48
N GLU A 697 -33.28 1.86 20.45
CA GLU A 697 -31.83 1.90 20.61
C GLU A 697 -31.32 3.28 21.05
N GLN A 698 -31.86 4.37 20.47
CA GLN A 698 -31.46 5.73 20.78
C GLN A 698 -31.83 6.18 22.20
N GLN A 699 -32.88 5.59 22.78
CA GLN A 699 -33.38 5.89 24.12
C GLN A 699 -32.92 4.85 25.17
N GLY A 700 -32.61 3.62 24.75
CA GLY A 700 -32.19 2.51 25.60
C GLY A 700 -30.74 2.61 26.11
N TYR A 701 -30.24 3.80 26.40
CA TYR A 701 -28.89 4.05 26.90
C TYR A 701 -28.89 5.21 27.89
N SER A 702 -28.29 4.99 29.07
CA SER A 702 -28.13 6.05 30.07
C SER A 702 -26.85 5.88 30.89
N ILE A 703 -26.29 7.02 31.30
CA ILE A 703 -25.21 7.10 32.28
C ILE A 703 -25.65 8.06 33.38
N SER A 704 -25.50 7.62 34.63
CA SER A 704 -25.64 8.43 35.83
C SER A 704 -24.46 8.15 36.76
N PHE A 705 -24.40 8.82 37.91
CA PHE A 705 -23.32 8.65 38.88
C PHE A 705 -23.88 8.50 40.28
N CYS A 706 -23.20 7.71 41.11
CA CYS A 706 -23.45 7.63 42.54
C CYS A 706 -22.15 7.75 43.33
N ASP A 707 -22.21 8.29 44.54
CA ASP A 707 -21.02 8.57 45.34
C ASP A 707 -20.48 7.32 46.05
N VAL A 708 -19.17 7.22 46.14
CA VAL A 708 -18.44 6.17 46.87
C VAL A 708 -17.23 6.78 47.58
N SER A 709 -17.11 6.54 48.88
CA SER A 709 -16.04 7.06 49.74
C SER A 709 -14.64 6.68 49.23
N VAL A 710 -13.74 7.68 49.22
CA VAL A 710 -12.32 7.51 48.89
C VAL A 710 -11.65 6.57 49.89
N GLU A 711 -12.02 6.64 51.17
CA GLU A 711 -11.46 5.76 52.20
C GLU A 711 -11.84 4.30 51.93
N TYR A 712 -13.08 4.04 51.54
CA TYR A 712 -13.54 2.71 51.16
C TYR A 712 -12.75 2.17 49.96
N ILE A 713 -12.61 2.95 48.88
CA ILE A 713 -11.84 2.57 47.70
C ILE A 713 -10.38 2.26 48.07
N ASN A 714 -9.73 3.14 48.82
CA ASN A 714 -8.34 2.96 49.24
C ASN A 714 -8.17 1.69 50.09
N LYS A 715 -9.12 1.41 50.99
CA LYS A 715 -9.14 0.17 51.79
C LYS A 715 -9.24 -1.08 50.92
N MET A 716 -10.08 -1.06 49.87
CA MET A 716 -10.19 -2.19 48.93
C MET A 716 -8.91 -2.37 48.10
N VAL A 717 -8.25 -1.27 47.71
CA VAL A 717 -6.95 -1.29 47.02
C VAL A 717 -5.85 -1.85 47.91
N GLU A 718 -5.78 -1.43 49.17
CA GLU A 718 -4.82 -1.91 50.16
C GLU A 718 -4.97 -3.42 50.42
N LYS A 719 -6.21 -3.92 50.52
CA LYS A 719 -6.51 -5.35 50.66
C LYS A 719 -6.15 -6.18 49.42
N GLY A 720 -6.04 -5.56 48.26
CA GLY A 720 -5.89 -6.26 46.97
C GLY A 720 -7.20 -6.84 46.43
N ASP A 721 -8.34 -6.40 46.94
CA ASP A 721 -9.66 -6.75 46.42
C ASP A 721 -10.05 -5.89 45.20
N LEU A 722 -9.39 -4.73 45.05
CA LEU A 722 -9.57 -3.79 43.95
C LEU A 722 -8.21 -3.34 43.37
N TYR A 723 -8.10 -3.29 42.05
CA TYR A 723 -6.98 -2.70 41.33
C TYR A 723 -7.41 -1.36 40.72
N LEU A 724 -6.81 -0.26 41.17
CA LEU A 724 -7.20 1.09 40.75
C LEU A 724 -6.14 1.71 39.85
N PHE A 725 -6.57 2.19 38.69
CA PHE A 725 -5.72 2.86 37.71
C PHE A 725 -6.26 4.23 37.36
N GLN A 726 -5.42 5.25 37.31
CA GLN A 726 -5.76 6.52 36.67
C GLN A 726 -5.73 6.35 35.14
N ILE A 727 -6.81 6.72 34.47
CA ILE A 727 -6.89 6.81 33.01
C ILE A 727 -6.18 8.11 32.60
N TYR A 728 -5.04 7.99 31.92
CA TYR A 728 -4.11 9.09 31.74
C TYR A 728 -3.67 9.27 30.29
N ASN A 729 -3.53 10.53 29.89
CA ASN A 729 -2.69 10.97 28.78
C ASN A 729 -2.06 12.31 29.18
N LYS A 730 -1.21 12.88 28.31
CA LYS A 730 -0.48 14.13 28.63
C LYS A 730 -1.38 15.32 28.97
N ASP A 731 -2.63 15.34 28.49
CA ASP A 731 -3.55 16.46 28.68
C ASP A 731 -4.11 16.51 30.11
N PHE A 732 -4.06 15.38 30.85
CA PHE A 732 -4.41 15.28 32.27
C PHE A 732 -3.22 15.56 33.20
N SER A 733 -2.09 16.04 32.66
CA SER A 733 -0.98 16.53 33.49
C SER A 733 -1.34 17.89 34.09
N GLU A 734 -0.99 18.12 35.34
CA GLU A 734 -1.09 19.43 36.00
C GLU A 734 -0.28 20.52 35.27
N PHE A 735 0.73 20.13 34.47
CA PHE A 735 1.54 21.04 33.65
C PHE A 735 0.99 21.26 32.22
N SER A 736 -0.14 20.65 31.88
CA SER A 736 -0.76 20.80 30.57
C SER A 736 -1.38 22.20 30.41
N LYS A 737 -0.95 22.95 29.39
CA LYS A 737 -1.42 24.33 29.11
C LYS A 737 -1.98 24.53 27.71
N GLY A 738 -1.85 23.52 26.84
CA GLY A 738 -2.24 23.61 25.44
C GLY A 738 -3.66 23.13 25.17
N THR A 739 -4.14 23.34 23.94
CA THR A 739 -5.42 22.77 23.49
C THR A 739 -5.37 21.24 23.58
N PRO A 740 -6.36 20.58 24.22
CA PRO A 740 -6.38 19.13 24.35
C PRO A 740 -6.37 18.38 23.01
N ASN A 741 -5.95 17.12 23.05
CA ASN A 741 -6.10 16.22 21.91
C ASN A 741 -7.58 15.99 21.61
N MET A 742 -7.94 15.74 20.34
CA MET A 742 -9.35 15.45 19.98
C MET A 742 -9.92 14.29 20.79
N HIS A 743 -9.12 13.26 21.04
CA HIS A 743 -9.56 12.08 21.79
C HIS A 743 -9.82 12.38 23.26
N THR A 744 -9.14 13.37 23.83
CA THR A 744 -9.42 13.86 25.19
C THR A 744 -10.73 14.63 25.23
N LEU A 745 -11.00 15.46 24.21
CA LEU A 745 -12.28 16.16 24.07
C LEU A 745 -13.45 15.17 23.94
N TYR A 746 -13.31 14.12 23.12
CA TYR A 746 -14.32 13.06 23.01
C TYR A 746 -14.54 12.34 24.34
N TRP A 747 -13.47 12.01 25.06
CA TRP A 747 -13.56 11.35 26.36
C TRP A 747 -14.30 12.20 27.39
N ASN A 748 -13.93 13.47 27.52
CA ASN A 748 -14.59 14.39 28.44
C ASN A 748 -16.07 14.59 28.04
N SER A 749 -16.36 14.67 26.75
CA SER A 749 -17.72 14.86 26.23
C SER A 749 -18.66 13.73 26.61
N LEU A 750 -18.19 12.47 26.68
CA LEU A 750 -19.02 11.32 27.10
C LEU A 750 -19.76 11.57 28.41
N PHE A 751 -19.11 12.29 29.33
CA PHE A 751 -19.58 12.52 30.69
C PHE A 751 -20.01 13.96 30.96
N SER A 752 -20.04 14.81 29.93
CA SER A 752 -20.52 16.19 30.00
C SER A 752 -22.03 16.25 30.22
N LYS A 753 -22.52 17.30 30.89
CA LYS A 753 -23.95 17.46 31.15
C LYS A 753 -24.74 17.56 29.85
N GLU A 754 -24.19 18.28 28.87
CA GLU A 754 -24.74 18.48 27.53
C GLU A 754 -24.95 17.15 26.81
N ASN A 755 -23.94 16.28 26.79
CA ASN A 755 -24.04 14.97 26.16
C ASN A 755 -24.98 14.03 26.92
N LEU A 756 -25.01 14.07 28.27
CA LEU A 756 -25.90 13.23 29.06
C LEU A 756 -27.37 13.61 28.89
N ASN A 757 -27.67 14.88 28.61
CA ASN A 757 -29.01 15.35 28.27
C ASN A 757 -29.41 14.95 26.84
N ASN A 758 -28.48 15.04 25.88
CA ASN A 758 -28.68 14.58 24.51
C ASN A 758 -27.48 13.80 23.97
N ILE A 759 -27.59 12.47 24.01
CA ILE A 759 -26.48 11.57 23.70
C ILE A 759 -26.00 11.70 22.24
N ILE A 760 -24.87 12.38 22.06
CA ILE A 760 -24.12 12.42 20.80
C ILE A 760 -23.01 11.36 20.84
N TYR A 761 -22.30 11.28 21.96
CA TYR A 761 -21.22 10.35 22.23
C TYR A 761 -21.69 9.27 23.20
N LYS A 762 -21.63 8.02 22.75
CA LYS A 762 -21.95 6.83 23.56
C LYS A 762 -20.67 6.06 23.89
N LEU A 763 -20.49 5.72 25.16
CA LEU A 763 -19.46 4.79 25.61
C LEU A 763 -19.86 3.37 25.21
N ASN A 764 -18.94 2.61 24.60
CA ASN A 764 -19.19 1.22 24.22
C ASN A 764 -18.48 0.24 25.17
N GLY A 765 -19.02 -0.98 25.26
CA GLY A 765 -18.37 -2.12 25.92
C GLY A 765 -17.20 -2.68 25.11
N GLN A 766 -16.73 -3.88 25.46
CA GLN A 766 -15.59 -4.54 24.80
C GLN A 766 -14.30 -3.69 24.84
N ALA A 767 -14.08 -3.01 25.96
CA ALA A 767 -12.81 -2.32 26.18
C ALA A 767 -11.70 -3.34 26.49
N GLU A 768 -10.45 -2.96 26.30
CA GLU A 768 -9.30 -3.86 26.48
C GLU A 768 -8.17 -3.17 27.24
N ILE A 769 -7.49 -3.94 28.09
CA ILE A 769 -6.27 -3.52 28.76
C ILE A 769 -5.10 -4.32 28.21
N PHE A 770 -3.97 -3.64 28.06
CA PHE A 770 -2.73 -4.26 27.65
C PHE A 770 -1.60 -3.91 28.60
N PHE A 771 -0.67 -4.84 28.77
CA PHE A 771 0.63 -4.60 29.38
C PHE A 771 1.71 -4.61 28.30
N ARG A 772 2.53 -3.57 28.27
CA ARG A 772 3.69 -3.47 27.38
C ARG A 772 4.94 -3.33 28.22
N LYS A 773 5.73 -4.41 28.27
CA LYS A 773 7.05 -4.44 28.92
C LYS A 773 7.98 -3.39 28.30
N LYS A 774 8.92 -2.86 29.08
CA LYS A 774 9.98 -2.00 28.56
C LYS A 774 10.77 -2.75 27.49
N SER A 775 11.17 -2.05 26.44
CA SER A 775 11.95 -2.60 25.33
C SER A 775 13.28 -1.87 25.12
N LEU A 776 13.52 -0.78 25.86
CA LEU A 776 14.77 -0.03 25.84
C LEU A 776 15.35 0.06 27.24
N ASN A 777 16.66 -0.14 27.37
CA ASN A 777 17.38 0.09 28.62
C ASN A 777 17.81 1.54 28.71
N TYR A 778 17.44 2.20 29.82
CA TYR A 778 17.88 3.56 30.11
C TYR A 778 19.21 3.52 30.86
N LYS A 779 20.30 3.95 30.20
CA LYS A 779 21.63 4.07 30.84
C LYS A 779 21.97 5.51 31.23
N ARG A 780 21.62 6.49 30.38
CA ARG A 780 21.89 7.93 30.59
C ARG A 780 20.86 8.80 29.85
N PRO A 781 20.60 10.05 30.30
CA PRO A 781 19.71 10.95 29.60
C PRO A 781 20.22 11.25 28.19
N THR A 782 19.29 11.46 27.25
CA THR A 782 19.66 11.87 25.89
C THR A 782 20.15 13.30 25.88
N HIS A 783 19.51 14.16 26.68
CA HIS A 783 19.97 15.51 26.98
C HIS A 783 19.85 15.72 28.50
N PRO A 784 20.98 15.86 29.22
CA PRO A 784 20.98 16.14 30.65
C PRO A 784 20.35 17.50 31.00
N ALA A 785 19.82 17.62 32.21
CA ALA A 785 19.37 18.88 32.79
C ALA A 785 20.46 19.96 32.74
N HIS A 786 20.03 21.22 32.62
CA HIS A 786 20.86 22.43 32.59
C HIS A 786 21.88 22.50 31.44
N GLN A 787 21.80 21.60 30.44
CA GLN A 787 22.61 21.66 29.23
C GLN A 787 21.79 22.24 28.06
N ALA A 788 22.44 23.10 27.26
CA ALA A 788 21.82 23.68 26.08
C ALA A 788 21.62 22.62 24.98
N ILE A 789 20.41 22.60 24.41
CA ILE A 789 20.01 21.69 23.33
C ILE A 789 19.74 22.52 22.08
N LYS A 790 20.41 22.19 20.98
CA LYS A 790 20.18 22.84 19.69
C LYS A 790 18.79 22.54 19.15
N ASN A 791 18.03 23.59 18.87
CA ASN A 791 16.73 23.49 18.23
C ASN A 791 16.91 23.13 16.75
N LYS A 792 16.19 22.10 16.28
CA LYS A 792 16.38 21.52 14.94
C LYS A 792 15.72 22.31 13.81
N ASN A 793 14.71 23.13 14.11
CA ASN A 793 14.07 23.95 13.11
C ASN A 793 14.98 25.15 12.79
N LYS A 794 15.52 25.18 11.56
CA LYS A 794 16.42 26.24 11.08
C LYS A 794 15.77 27.63 11.16
N CYS A 795 14.45 27.71 10.96
CA CYS A 795 13.66 28.92 10.96
C CYS A 795 13.22 29.37 12.37
N ASN A 796 13.55 28.62 13.43
CA ASN A 796 13.25 29.05 14.79
C ASN A 796 14.21 30.18 15.21
N GLU A 797 13.66 31.27 15.76
CA GLU A 797 14.44 32.38 16.31
C GLU A 797 15.28 31.92 17.51
N LYS A 798 14.67 31.14 18.41
CA LYS A 798 15.38 30.52 19.53
C LYS A 798 16.23 29.36 19.01
N LYS A 799 17.56 29.52 19.02
CA LYS A 799 18.49 28.49 18.52
C LYS A 799 18.77 27.36 19.50
N GLU A 800 18.69 27.63 20.80
CA GLU A 800 18.95 26.65 21.85
C GLU A 800 17.91 26.71 22.96
N SER A 801 17.66 25.58 23.60
CA SER A 801 16.76 25.46 24.74
C SER A 801 17.48 24.78 25.91
N ILE A 802 17.31 25.32 27.13
CA ILE A 802 17.82 24.75 28.38
C ILE A 802 16.61 24.31 29.21
N PHE A 803 16.70 23.15 29.85
CA PHE A 803 15.65 22.58 30.69
C PHE A 803 16.24 22.21 32.05
N ASP A 804 15.49 22.43 33.12
CA ASP A 804 15.91 22.10 34.50
C ASP A 804 15.74 20.61 34.84
N TYR A 805 15.50 19.78 33.83
CA TYR A 805 15.24 18.36 33.98
C TYR A 805 15.74 17.58 32.76
N ASP A 806 16.04 16.30 32.97
CA ASP A 806 16.52 15.40 31.93
C ASP A 806 15.49 15.13 30.84
N LEU A 807 15.93 15.17 29.58
CA LEU A 807 15.17 14.69 28.44
C LEU A 807 15.68 13.33 27.99
N VAL A 808 14.79 12.35 28.07
CA VAL A 808 15.05 10.96 27.68
C VAL A 808 14.31 10.66 26.38
N LYS A 809 15.06 10.42 25.30
CA LYS A 809 14.49 10.00 24.02
C LYS A 809 13.73 8.69 24.24
N ASP A 810 12.50 8.65 23.72
CA ASP A 810 11.66 7.45 23.79
C ASP A 810 11.44 6.90 25.22
N LYS A 811 11.50 7.78 26.25
CA LYS A 811 11.24 7.48 27.67
C LYS A 811 10.07 6.54 27.91
N ARG A 812 9.01 6.71 27.12
CA ARG A 812 7.80 5.89 27.22
C ARG A 812 8.08 4.40 27.00
N TYR A 813 9.17 3.96 26.39
CA TYR A 813 9.56 2.55 26.17
C TYR A 813 10.65 2.05 27.12
N THR A 814 11.19 2.92 27.99
CA THR A 814 12.19 2.54 29.00
C THR A 814 11.56 2.04 30.31
N VAL A 815 10.23 2.09 30.37
CA VAL A 815 9.43 1.65 31.52
C VAL A 815 8.25 0.80 31.04
N ASP A 816 7.83 -0.11 31.90
CA ASP A 816 6.62 -0.89 31.70
C ASP A 816 5.40 0.03 31.72
N LYS A 817 4.42 -0.26 30.86
CA LYS A 817 3.20 0.56 30.74
C LYS A 817 1.96 -0.32 30.63
N PHE A 818 0.91 0.08 31.35
CA PHE A 818 -0.45 -0.40 31.11
C PHE A 818 -1.15 0.54 30.13
N GLN A 819 -1.95 -0.02 29.23
CA GLN A 819 -2.68 0.73 28.21
C GLN A 819 -4.15 0.35 28.24
N PHE A 820 -5.04 1.32 28.09
CA PHE A 820 -6.47 1.14 28.01
C PHE A 820 -6.99 1.55 26.64
N HIS A 821 -7.73 0.64 26.00
CA HIS A 821 -8.37 0.84 24.72
C HIS A 821 -9.88 0.79 24.93
N VAL A 822 -10.58 1.88 24.63
CA VAL A 822 -12.01 2.00 24.91
C VAL A 822 -12.77 2.49 23.67
N PRO A 823 -13.71 1.70 23.13
CA PRO A 823 -14.51 2.11 21.99
C PRO A 823 -15.62 3.08 22.40
N ILE A 824 -15.97 3.97 21.48
CA ILE A 824 -17.07 4.93 21.57
C ILE A 824 -17.84 4.97 20.25
N THR A 825 -19.10 5.37 20.30
CA THR A 825 -19.92 5.71 19.14
C THR A 825 -20.17 7.22 19.14
N MET A 826 -19.91 7.87 18.01
CA MET A 826 -20.17 9.28 17.76
C MET A 826 -21.42 9.42 16.90
N ASN A 827 -22.16 10.52 17.05
CA ASN A 827 -23.49 10.74 16.46
C ASN A 827 -24.43 9.57 16.74
N PHE A 828 -24.52 9.16 18.01
CA PHE A 828 -25.31 8.00 18.42
C PHE A 828 -26.78 8.10 18.01
N LYS A 829 -27.38 9.29 18.15
CA LYS A 829 -28.75 9.60 17.72
C LYS A 829 -28.87 10.09 16.27
N SER A 830 -28.00 9.63 15.37
CA SER A 830 -28.05 10.04 13.96
C SER A 830 -29.33 9.61 13.26
N THR A 831 -29.69 10.29 12.17
CA THR A 831 -30.81 9.90 11.29
C THR A 831 -30.58 8.58 10.55
N GLY A 832 -29.32 8.17 10.37
CA GLY A 832 -28.94 6.91 9.73
C GLY A 832 -28.67 7.03 8.21
N ASN A 833 -28.67 8.25 7.66
CA ASN A 833 -28.38 8.47 6.25
C ASN A 833 -26.88 8.32 5.95
N THR A 834 -26.46 7.17 5.41
CA THR A 834 -25.05 6.88 5.11
C THR A 834 -24.55 7.43 3.78
N ASN A 835 -25.46 7.79 2.86
CA ASN A 835 -25.12 8.33 1.55
C ASN A 835 -25.71 9.74 1.38
N ILE A 836 -24.83 10.74 1.43
CA ILE A 836 -25.22 12.14 1.47
C ILE A 836 -25.12 12.82 0.10
N ASN A 837 -24.77 12.07 -0.95
CA ASN A 837 -24.47 12.64 -2.27
C ASN A 837 -25.63 13.46 -2.83
N GLN A 838 -26.87 12.98 -2.69
CA GLN A 838 -28.05 13.69 -3.17
C GLN A 838 -28.29 14.98 -2.38
N GLN A 839 -28.08 14.96 -1.05
CA GLN A 839 -28.19 16.15 -0.21
C GLN A 839 -27.17 17.22 -0.63
N VAL A 840 -25.93 16.82 -0.92
CA VAL A 840 -24.91 17.75 -1.43
C VAL A 840 -25.29 18.30 -2.81
N ILE A 841 -25.83 17.49 -3.70
CA ILE A 841 -26.34 17.95 -5.01
C ILE A 841 -27.45 18.99 -4.82
N ASP A 842 -28.39 18.73 -3.91
CA ASP A 842 -29.51 19.62 -3.65
C ASP A 842 -29.07 20.94 -3.01
N TYR A 843 -28.03 20.90 -2.16
CA TYR A 843 -27.36 22.10 -1.64
C TYR A 843 -26.67 22.91 -2.75
N LEU A 844 -25.83 22.26 -3.57
CA LEU A 844 -25.07 22.91 -4.64
C LEU A 844 -25.96 23.51 -5.73
N ARG A 845 -27.17 22.99 -5.93
CA ARG A 845 -28.13 23.53 -6.89
C ARG A 845 -28.63 24.93 -6.50
N THR A 846 -28.71 25.21 -5.20
CA THR A 846 -29.25 26.49 -4.68
C THR A 846 -28.17 27.44 -4.19
N GLU A 847 -26.91 27.01 -4.12
CA GLU A 847 -25.81 27.79 -3.57
C GLU A 847 -25.04 28.52 -4.67
N ASP A 848 -24.90 29.85 -4.54
CA ASP A 848 -24.27 30.69 -5.56
C ASP A 848 -22.80 31.01 -5.25
N ASP A 849 -22.41 30.97 -3.98
CA ASP A 849 -21.04 31.26 -3.52
C ASP A 849 -20.24 29.97 -3.20
N THR A 850 -20.33 28.96 -4.07
CA THR A 850 -19.56 27.72 -3.90
C THR A 850 -18.16 27.84 -4.51
N HIS A 851 -17.14 27.68 -3.68
CA HIS A 851 -15.76 27.57 -4.13
C HIS A 851 -15.34 26.12 -4.39
N ILE A 852 -14.26 25.94 -5.14
CA ILE A 852 -13.76 24.63 -5.54
C ILE A 852 -12.27 24.53 -5.24
N ILE A 853 -11.90 23.53 -4.46
CA ILE A 853 -10.51 23.18 -4.15
C ILE A 853 -10.07 22.06 -5.10
N GLY A 854 -9.22 22.39 -6.07
CA GLY A 854 -8.53 21.40 -6.90
C GLY A 854 -7.22 20.97 -6.26
N ILE A 855 -6.95 19.66 -6.23
CA ILE A 855 -5.71 19.11 -5.66
C ILE A 855 -5.02 18.21 -6.69
N ASP A 856 -3.84 18.63 -7.12
CA ASP A 856 -2.96 17.84 -7.98
C ASP A 856 -1.93 17.05 -7.15
N ARG A 857 -1.49 15.91 -7.70
CA ARG A 857 -0.71 14.88 -7.06
C ARG A 857 0.54 14.55 -7.87
N GLY A 858 1.67 15.10 -7.45
CA GLY A 858 2.96 14.96 -8.14
C GLY A 858 4.08 14.36 -7.29
N GLU A 859 5.26 14.24 -7.91
CA GLU A 859 6.51 13.80 -7.26
C GLU A 859 7.41 14.98 -6.90
N ARG A 860 7.30 16.10 -7.63
CA ARG A 860 8.00 17.37 -7.36
C ARG A 860 7.28 18.14 -6.27
N HIS A 861 6.00 18.39 -6.47
CA HIS A 861 5.08 18.79 -5.42
C HIS A 861 4.28 17.57 -4.98
N LEU A 862 4.45 17.13 -3.73
CA LEU A 862 3.73 15.97 -3.18
C LEU A 862 2.22 16.16 -3.36
N LEU A 863 1.76 17.37 -3.07
CA LEU A 863 0.43 17.88 -3.35
C LEU A 863 0.52 19.35 -3.73
N TYR A 864 -0.28 19.78 -4.71
CA TYR A 864 -0.47 21.17 -5.06
C TYR A 864 -1.95 21.51 -4.94
N LEU A 865 -2.27 22.66 -4.35
CA LEU A 865 -3.65 23.08 -4.09
C LEU A 865 -3.93 24.40 -4.82
N VAL A 866 -5.09 24.45 -5.46
CA VAL A 866 -5.67 25.68 -6.02
C VAL A 866 -7.13 25.79 -5.59
N VAL A 867 -7.53 26.96 -5.10
CA VAL A 867 -8.92 27.31 -4.80
C VAL A 867 -9.41 28.28 -5.87
N ILE A 868 -10.54 27.96 -6.49
CA ILE A 868 -11.24 28.86 -7.42
C ILE A 868 -12.62 29.23 -6.87
N ASP A 869 -13.11 30.41 -7.25
CA ASP A 869 -14.50 30.80 -7.08
C ASP A 869 -15.39 30.22 -8.20
N SER A 870 -16.69 30.55 -8.16
CA SER A 870 -17.69 30.12 -9.14
C SER A 870 -17.43 30.65 -10.57
N HIS A 871 -16.60 31.68 -10.73
CA HIS A 871 -16.21 32.25 -12.03
C HIS A 871 -14.85 31.74 -12.50
N GLY A 872 -14.29 30.73 -11.82
CA GLY A 872 -13.02 30.13 -12.17
C GLY A 872 -11.81 31.01 -11.87
N LYS A 873 -11.94 32.07 -11.08
CA LYS A 873 -10.80 32.91 -10.67
C LYS A 873 -10.04 32.24 -9.54
N ILE A 874 -8.71 32.22 -9.63
CA ILE A 874 -7.85 31.71 -8.56
C ILE A 874 -7.92 32.66 -7.35
N VAL A 875 -8.32 32.11 -6.20
CA VAL A 875 -8.37 32.82 -4.91
C VAL A 875 -7.13 32.49 -4.08
N GLU A 876 -6.72 31.22 -4.05
CA GLU A 876 -5.49 30.77 -3.39
C GLU A 876 -4.81 29.69 -4.22
N GLN A 877 -3.48 29.72 -4.31
CA GLN A 877 -2.67 28.65 -4.91
C GLN A 877 -1.34 28.49 -4.17
N PHE A 878 -0.99 27.27 -3.79
CA PHE A 878 0.29 26.98 -3.14
C PHE A 878 0.64 25.49 -3.13
N THR A 879 1.94 25.21 -3.03
CA THR A 879 2.43 23.85 -2.77
C THR A 879 2.23 23.46 -1.31
N LEU A 880 1.93 22.19 -1.06
CA LEU A 880 1.89 21.62 0.28
C LEU A 880 3.22 20.94 0.67
N ASN A 881 4.29 21.08 -0.11
CA ASN A 881 5.61 20.55 0.27
C ASN A 881 6.09 21.12 1.62
N GLU A 882 5.92 22.43 1.81
CA GLU A 882 6.18 23.12 3.07
C GLU A 882 4.86 23.43 3.78
N ILE A 883 4.74 23.00 5.03
CA ILE A 883 3.61 23.35 5.89
C ILE A 883 4.02 24.53 6.77
N VAL A 884 3.24 25.60 6.70
CA VAL A 884 3.38 26.80 7.52
C VAL A 884 2.31 26.82 8.61
N ASN A 885 2.74 26.82 9.86
CA ASN A 885 1.88 26.86 11.04
C ASN A 885 2.19 28.10 11.88
N GLU A 886 1.15 28.72 12.44
CA GLU A 886 1.28 29.83 13.36
C GLU A 886 0.86 29.40 14.76
N TYR A 887 1.70 29.68 15.77
CA TYR A 887 1.38 29.39 17.17
C TYR A 887 1.99 30.44 18.10
N GLY A 888 1.13 31.12 18.87
CA GLY A 888 1.55 32.18 19.80
C GLY A 888 2.27 33.32 19.10
N GLY A 889 1.81 33.74 17.92
CA GLY A 889 2.41 34.79 17.09
C GLY A 889 3.67 34.39 16.31
N ASN A 890 4.19 33.16 16.50
CA ASN A 890 5.38 32.67 15.81
C ASN A 890 5.02 31.80 14.60
N ILE A 891 5.75 31.97 13.50
CA ILE A 891 5.58 31.20 12.25
C ILE A 891 6.60 30.04 12.22
N TYR A 892 6.09 28.82 12.12
CA TYR A 892 6.88 27.60 11.99
C TYR A 892 6.72 27.00 10.60
N ARG A 893 7.84 26.86 9.89
CA ARG A 893 7.92 26.24 8.56
C ARG A 893 8.51 24.84 8.66
N THR A 894 7.88 23.87 8.00
CA THR A 894 8.37 22.48 7.92
C THR A 894 8.25 21.97 6.48
N ASN A 895 9.38 21.81 5.79
CA ASN A 895 9.43 21.20 4.46
C ASN A 895 9.38 19.67 4.57
N TYR A 896 8.21 19.08 4.35
CA TYR A 896 7.99 17.64 4.40
C TYR A 896 8.52 16.91 3.17
N HIS A 897 8.65 17.59 2.02
CA HIS A 897 9.25 16.99 0.82
C HIS A 897 10.71 16.63 1.09
N ASP A 898 11.51 17.58 1.60
CA ASP A 898 12.92 17.34 1.94
C ASP A 898 13.07 16.25 3.02
N LEU A 899 12.18 16.24 4.02
CA LEU A 899 12.20 15.24 5.09
C LEU A 899 11.90 13.84 4.55
N LEU A 900 10.94 13.71 3.63
CA LEU A 900 10.58 12.44 3.00
C LEU A 900 11.68 11.97 2.03
N ASP A 901 12.28 12.88 1.26
CA ASP A 901 13.38 12.58 0.35
C ASP A 901 14.63 12.11 1.13
N THR A 902 15.01 12.85 2.18
CA THR A 902 16.09 12.45 3.09
C THR A 902 15.80 11.09 3.75
N ARG A 903 14.54 10.83 4.14
CA ARG A 903 14.13 9.54 4.72
C ARG A 903 14.24 8.40 3.72
N GLU A 904 13.87 8.62 2.46
CA GLU A 904 13.98 7.65 1.37
C GLU A 904 15.45 7.29 1.10
N GLN A 905 16.32 8.28 0.94
CA GLN A 905 17.76 8.08 0.76
C GLN A 905 18.41 7.34 1.94
N ASN A 906 18.04 7.70 3.18
CA ASN A 906 18.56 7.02 4.37
C ASN A 906 18.09 5.56 4.46
N ARG A 907 16.88 5.25 3.98
CA ARG A 907 16.35 3.88 3.94
C ARG A 907 17.05 3.04 2.88
N GLU A 908 17.35 3.61 1.73
CA GLU A 908 18.17 2.97 0.69
C GLU A 908 19.56 2.62 1.23
N LYS A 909 20.27 3.60 1.80
CA LYS A 909 21.57 3.38 2.47
C LYS A 909 21.47 2.31 3.57
N ALA A 910 20.44 2.34 4.40
CA ALA A 910 20.25 1.36 5.47
C ALA A 910 20.02 -0.07 4.94
N ARG A 911 19.30 -0.23 3.81
CA ARG A 911 19.15 -1.54 3.15
C ARG A 911 20.46 -2.07 2.64
N GLU A 912 21.24 -1.22 1.97
CA GLU A 912 22.55 -1.58 1.42
C GLU A 912 23.55 -1.91 2.52
N SER A 913 23.44 -1.28 3.69
CA SER A 913 24.34 -1.46 4.83
C SER A 913 23.83 -2.44 5.91
N TRP A 914 22.70 -3.12 5.69
CA TRP A 914 22.02 -3.99 6.66
C TRP A 914 21.70 -3.34 8.01
N GLN A 915 21.51 -2.03 8.03
CA GLN A 915 21.11 -1.30 9.23
C GLN A 915 19.59 -1.33 9.41
N THR A 916 19.13 -1.01 10.63
CA THR A 916 17.71 -0.83 10.90
C THR A 916 17.10 0.23 9.96
N ILE A 917 16.17 -0.21 9.13
CA ILE A 917 15.45 0.66 8.19
C ILE A 917 14.39 1.44 8.97
N GLU A 918 14.58 2.74 9.14
CA GLU A 918 13.58 3.59 9.79
C GLU A 918 12.29 3.65 8.98
N ASN A 919 11.15 3.65 9.67
CA ASN A 919 9.85 3.68 8.99
C ASN A 919 9.59 5.07 8.38
N ILE A 920 9.14 5.09 7.11
CA ILE A 920 8.73 6.30 6.38
C ILE A 920 7.22 6.55 6.53
N LYS A 921 6.45 5.51 6.91
CA LYS A 921 4.99 5.53 6.98
C LYS A 921 4.47 6.59 7.95
N GLU A 922 5.08 6.73 9.12
CA GLU A 922 4.68 7.66 10.18
C GLU A 922 5.00 9.10 9.80
N LEU A 923 6.12 9.33 9.10
CA LEU A 923 6.45 10.66 8.58
C LEU A 923 5.42 11.11 7.54
N LYS A 924 5.00 10.20 6.64
CA LYS A 924 3.88 10.45 5.72
C LYS A 924 2.57 10.72 6.44
N GLU A 925 2.22 9.95 7.48
CA GLU A 925 1.00 10.20 8.28
C GLU A 925 1.03 11.58 8.92
N GLY A 926 2.19 11.97 9.47
CA GLY A 926 2.41 13.31 10.02
C GLY A 926 2.17 14.40 8.97
N TYR A 927 2.81 14.28 7.81
CA TYR A 927 2.61 15.20 6.68
C TYR A 927 1.14 15.30 6.25
N ILE A 928 0.51 14.15 5.94
CA ILE A 928 -0.87 14.08 5.47
C ILE A 928 -1.83 14.67 6.51
N SER A 929 -1.58 14.47 7.80
CA SER A 929 -2.41 15.07 8.85
C SER A 929 -2.41 16.60 8.83
N GLN A 930 -1.26 17.22 8.52
CA GLN A 930 -1.15 18.68 8.39
C GLN A 930 -1.84 19.17 7.12
N VAL A 931 -1.67 18.44 6.01
CA VAL A 931 -2.36 18.74 4.75
C VAL A 931 -3.87 18.71 4.92
N ILE A 932 -4.41 17.66 5.54
CA ILE A 932 -5.85 17.52 5.78
C ILE A 932 -6.36 18.68 6.62
N HIS A 933 -5.63 19.09 7.65
CA HIS A 933 -6.01 20.25 8.44
C HIS A 933 -6.15 21.50 7.57
N LYS A 934 -5.16 21.80 6.71
CA LYS A 934 -5.22 22.94 5.78
C LYS A 934 -6.40 22.85 4.82
N ILE A 935 -6.64 21.68 4.22
CA ILE A 935 -7.78 21.48 3.31
C ILE A 935 -9.11 21.68 4.05
N THR A 936 -9.26 21.10 5.24
CA THR A 936 -10.52 21.23 6.01
C THR A 936 -10.76 22.64 6.52
N ASP A 937 -9.69 23.42 6.75
CA ASP A 937 -9.81 24.83 7.11
C ASP A 937 -10.29 25.65 5.89
N LEU A 938 -9.74 25.39 4.69
CA LEU A 938 -10.19 26.02 3.44
C LEU A 938 -11.63 25.63 3.08
N MET A 939 -12.01 24.36 3.25
CA MET A 939 -13.39 23.91 3.03
C MET A 939 -14.38 24.66 3.92
N GLN A 940 -14.04 24.88 5.20
CA GLN A 940 -14.89 25.66 6.11
C GLN A 940 -14.86 27.16 5.78
N LYS A 941 -13.69 27.71 5.42
CA LYS A 941 -13.53 29.14 5.08
C LYS A 941 -14.35 29.55 3.85
N TYR A 942 -14.39 28.69 2.83
CA TYR A 942 -14.98 29.00 1.52
C TYR A 942 -16.23 28.16 1.18
N HIS A 943 -16.76 27.38 2.14
CA HIS A 943 -17.82 26.39 1.91
C HIS A 943 -17.57 25.49 0.70
N ALA A 944 -16.29 25.15 0.48
CA ALA A 944 -15.83 24.63 -0.79
C ALA A 944 -16.03 23.12 -0.93
N VAL A 945 -16.24 22.67 -2.17
CA VAL A 945 -16.08 21.26 -2.55
C VAL A 945 -14.61 20.96 -2.87
N VAL A 946 -14.20 19.70 -2.74
CA VAL A 946 -12.84 19.26 -3.12
C VAL A 946 -12.90 18.33 -4.31
N VAL A 947 -12.05 18.58 -5.30
CA VAL A 947 -12.01 17.85 -6.56
C VAL A 947 -10.65 17.19 -6.71
N LEU A 948 -10.67 15.89 -6.95
CA LEU A 948 -9.51 15.03 -7.11
C LEU A 948 -9.53 14.35 -8.47
N GLU A 949 -8.37 13.99 -8.99
CA GLU A 949 -8.32 13.11 -10.16
C GLU A 949 -8.74 11.67 -9.81
N ASP A 950 -9.42 11.00 -10.73
CA ASP A 950 -9.61 9.57 -10.68
C ASP A 950 -8.38 8.86 -11.27
N LEU A 951 -7.44 8.50 -10.39
CA LEU A 951 -6.21 7.83 -10.78
C LEU A 951 -6.45 6.33 -10.95
N ASN A 952 -6.20 5.81 -12.15
CA ASN A 952 -6.34 4.39 -12.41
C ASN A 952 -5.33 3.56 -11.58
N MET A 953 -5.73 2.36 -11.14
CA MET A 953 -4.94 1.46 -10.30
C MET A 953 -3.57 1.10 -10.89
N GLY A 954 -3.47 0.97 -12.22
CA GLY A 954 -2.20 0.73 -12.91
C GLY A 954 -1.19 1.87 -12.74
N PHE A 955 -1.66 3.12 -12.79
CA PHE A 955 -0.83 4.31 -12.58
C PHE A 955 -0.30 4.38 -11.15
N MET A 956 -1.16 4.13 -10.16
CA MET A 956 -0.75 4.08 -8.75
C MET A 956 0.28 2.96 -8.50
N ARG A 957 0.07 1.77 -9.06
CA ARG A 957 1.02 0.64 -8.94
C ARG A 957 2.38 0.95 -9.55
N GLY A 958 2.43 1.60 -10.71
CA GLY A 958 3.68 2.00 -11.36
C GLY A 958 4.56 2.89 -10.48
N ARG A 959 3.93 3.75 -9.65
CA ARG A 959 4.60 4.70 -8.75
C ARG A 959 4.78 4.20 -7.31
N GLN A 960 4.36 2.97 -6.97
CA GLN A 960 4.64 2.38 -5.64
C GLN A 960 6.13 2.22 -5.36
N LYS A 961 6.97 2.19 -6.39
CA LYS A 961 8.43 2.16 -6.28
C LYS A 961 9.02 3.47 -5.73
N VAL A 962 8.27 4.58 -5.82
CA VAL A 962 8.66 5.88 -5.27
C VAL A 962 8.18 5.94 -3.82
N GLU A 963 9.10 5.81 -2.87
CA GLU A 963 8.73 5.62 -1.47
C GLU A 963 8.19 6.86 -0.81
N LYS A 964 8.33 8.05 -1.39
CA LYS A 964 7.71 9.28 -0.88
C LYS A 964 6.25 9.51 -1.30
N GLN A 965 5.68 8.71 -2.20
CA GLN A 965 4.30 8.86 -2.67
C GLN A 965 3.25 8.82 -1.54
N VAL A 966 2.20 9.66 -1.61
CA VAL A 966 1.17 9.79 -0.55
C VAL A 966 -0.28 9.56 -0.99
N TYR A 967 -0.54 9.30 -2.28
CA TYR A 967 -1.85 9.46 -2.92
C TYR A 967 -3.02 8.70 -2.24
N GLN A 968 -2.96 7.37 -2.17
CA GLN A 968 -4.08 6.57 -1.66
C GLN A 968 -4.37 6.84 -0.18
N LYS A 969 -3.30 7.01 0.59
CA LYS A 969 -3.38 7.26 2.03
C LYS A 969 -3.93 8.66 2.34
N PHE A 970 -3.57 9.63 1.51
CA PHE A 970 -4.12 10.98 1.57
C PHE A 970 -5.65 10.96 1.40
N GLU A 971 -6.16 10.28 0.37
CA GLU A 971 -7.61 10.17 0.15
C GLU A 971 -8.32 9.49 1.32
N GLU A 972 -7.82 8.34 1.78
CA GLU A 972 -8.42 7.61 2.90
C GLU A 972 -8.49 8.48 4.16
N MET A 973 -7.40 9.16 4.51
CA MET A 973 -7.37 10.02 5.70
C MET A 973 -8.26 11.26 5.55
N LEU A 974 -8.35 11.85 4.34
CA LEU A 974 -9.24 12.98 4.06
C LEU A 974 -10.71 12.57 4.20
N ILE A 975 -11.13 11.48 3.56
CA ILE A 975 -12.50 10.95 3.66
C ILE A 975 -12.84 10.64 5.13
N ASN A 976 -11.95 9.93 5.84
CA ASN A 976 -12.15 9.58 7.25
C ASN A 976 -12.24 10.80 8.18
N LYS A 977 -11.56 11.91 7.85
CA LYS A 977 -11.68 13.16 8.60
C LYS A 977 -12.99 13.89 8.26
N LEU A 978 -13.41 13.90 7.00
CA LEU A 978 -14.67 14.52 6.56
C LEU A 978 -15.92 13.74 6.99
N ASN A 979 -15.78 12.44 7.27
CA ASN A 979 -16.81 11.62 7.91
C ASN A 979 -17.18 12.15 9.31
N TYR A 980 -16.24 12.82 9.99
CA TYR A 980 -16.45 13.45 11.30
C TYR A 980 -15.47 14.61 11.54
N LEU A 981 -15.83 15.79 11.05
CA LEU A 981 -15.00 17.00 11.10
C LEU A 981 -15.43 17.90 12.26
N VAL A 982 -14.56 17.95 13.28
CA VAL A 982 -14.64 18.90 14.41
C VAL A 982 -13.56 19.97 14.28
N ASN A 983 -13.97 21.23 14.42
CA ASN A 983 -13.09 22.37 14.67
C ASN A 983 -12.95 22.58 16.19
N LYS A 984 -11.73 22.37 16.71
CA LYS A 984 -11.44 22.46 18.15
C LYS A 984 -11.63 23.86 18.75
N LYS A 985 -11.60 24.90 17.91
CA LYS A 985 -11.68 26.30 18.34
C LYS A 985 -13.09 26.86 18.24
N ALA A 986 -14.02 26.14 17.60
CA ALA A 986 -15.41 26.53 17.48
C ALA A 986 -16.17 26.28 18.79
N ASP A 987 -17.29 26.98 18.98
CA ASP A 987 -18.21 26.69 20.07
C ASP A 987 -18.72 25.24 19.97
N GLN A 988 -18.83 24.56 21.12
CA GLN A 988 -19.15 23.13 21.14
C GLN A 988 -20.54 22.79 20.56
N ASN A 989 -21.50 23.72 20.64
CA ASN A 989 -22.87 23.55 20.15
C ASN A 989 -23.08 24.09 18.73
N SER A 990 -22.13 24.86 18.20
CA SER A 990 -22.18 25.33 16.82
C SER A 990 -21.96 24.20 15.80
N ALA A 991 -22.45 24.37 14.57
CA ALA A 991 -22.16 23.45 13.47
C ALA A 991 -20.63 23.37 13.22
N GLY A 992 -20.10 22.15 13.11
CA GLY A 992 -18.66 21.89 13.09
C GLY A 992 -17.99 21.89 14.48
N GLY A 993 -18.74 22.22 15.52
CA GLY A 993 -18.33 22.11 16.92
C GLY A 993 -18.24 20.68 17.43
N LEU A 994 -17.87 20.52 18.69
CA LEU A 994 -17.62 19.22 19.31
C LEU A 994 -18.88 18.34 19.38
N LEU A 995 -20.07 18.90 19.61
CA LEU A 995 -21.33 18.14 19.72
C LEU A 995 -22.07 18.05 18.38
N HIS A 996 -21.73 18.90 17.40
CA HIS A 996 -22.37 18.96 16.08
C HIS A 996 -21.34 18.94 14.95
N ALA A 997 -20.48 17.91 14.96
CA ALA A 997 -19.44 17.74 13.96
C ALA A 997 -20.01 17.63 12.53
N TYR A 998 -19.31 18.22 11.57
CA TYR A 998 -19.67 18.09 10.16
C TYR A 998 -19.45 16.67 9.64
N GLN A 999 -20.33 16.24 8.74
CA GLN A 999 -20.25 15.01 7.97
C GLN A 999 -20.35 15.36 6.47
N LEU A 1000 -19.20 15.69 5.86
CA LEU A 1000 -19.11 16.22 4.50
C LEU A 1000 -18.84 15.14 3.44
N THR A 1001 -18.72 13.88 3.84
CA THR A 1001 -18.56 12.73 2.94
C THR A 1001 -19.57 11.65 3.29
N SER A 1002 -19.87 10.77 2.35
CA SER A 1002 -20.65 9.56 2.64
C SER A 1002 -19.82 8.61 3.51
N LYS A 1003 -20.48 7.72 4.27
CA LYS A 1003 -19.80 6.77 5.15
C LYS A 1003 -18.81 5.91 4.35
N PHE A 1004 -17.53 5.96 4.73
CA PHE A 1004 -16.50 5.24 4.00
C PHE A 1004 -16.53 3.74 4.33
N GLU A 1005 -16.58 2.91 3.29
CA GLU A 1005 -16.50 1.44 3.41
C GLU A 1005 -15.21 0.91 2.78
N SER A 1006 -15.01 1.18 1.49
CA SER A 1006 -13.80 0.83 0.74
C SER A 1006 -13.67 1.67 -0.52
N PHE A 1007 -12.47 1.74 -1.09
CA PHE A 1007 -12.25 2.38 -2.40
C PHE A 1007 -13.01 1.69 -3.55
N GLN A 1008 -13.33 0.39 -3.43
CA GLN A 1008 -14.09 -0.34 -4.46
C GLN A 1008 -15.55 0.11 -4.53
N LYS A 1009 -16.13 0.50 -3.39
CA LYS A 1009 -17.50 1.01 -3.29
C LYS A 1009 -17.59 2.53 -3.46
N LEU A 1010 -16.44 3.21 -3.55
CA LEU A 1010 -16.38 4.64 -3.75
C LEU A 1010 -16.77 4.97 -5.19
N GLY A 1011 -17.81 5.79 -5.35
CA GLY A 1011 -18.22 6.30 -6.66
C GLY A 1011 -17.39 7.52 -7.10
N LYS A 1012 -17.86 8.22 -8.14
CA LYS A 1012 -17.27 9.48 -8.60
C LYS A 1012 -17.56 10.68 -7.69
N GLN A 1013 -18.38 10.48 -6.67
CA GLN A 1013 -18.74 11.47 -5.66
C GLN A 1013 -18.87 10.78 -4.29
N SER A 1014 -18.36 11.43 -3.25
CA SER A 1014 -18.67 11.13 -1.85
C SER A 1014 -18.90 12.45 -1.11
N GLY A 1015 -20.16 12.85 -0.97
CA GLY A 1015 -20.53 14.16 -0.44
C GLY A 1015 -19.86 15.30 -1.20
N PHE A 1016 -19.04 16.08 -0.49
CA PHE A 1016 -18.27 17.23 -0.99
C PHE A 1016 -16.98 16.86 -1.73
N LEU A 1017 -16.68 15.56 -1.89
CA LEU A 1017 -15.55 15.09 -2.69
C LEU A 1017 -16.01 14.61 -4.07
N PHE A 1018 -15.36 15.11 -5.12
CA PHE A 1018 -15.62 14.75 -6.51
C PHE A 1018 -14.37 14.20 -7.20
N TYR A 1019 -14.56 13.22 -8.07
CA TYR A 1019 -13.49 12.54 -8.81
C TYR A 1019 -13.64 12.73 -10.32
N ILE A 1020 -12.66 13.40 -10.95
CA ILE A 1020 -12.69 13.76 -12.37
C ILE A 1020 -11.60 13.05 -13.19
N PRO A 1021 -11.77 12.90 -14.53
CA PRO A 1021 -10.71 12.33 -15.37
C PRO A 1021 -9.48 13.24 -15.46
N ALA A 1022 -8.29 12.66 -15.26
CA ALA A 1022 -6.98 13.37 -15.30
C ALA A 1022 -6.54 13.86 -16.70
N TRP A 1023 -7.32 13.60 -17.76
CA TRP A 1023 -6.89 13.93 -19.13
C TRP A 1023 -6.73 15.44 -19.35
N ASN A 1024 -5.54 15.87 -19.79
CA ASN A 1024 -5.17 17.26 -20.08
C ASN A 1024 -5.55 18.27 -18.99
N THR A 1025 -5.19 17.97 -17.74
CA THR A 1025 -5.24 18.92 -16.60
C THR A 1025 -3.95 19.73 -16.49
N SER A 1026 -2.76 19.13 -16.54
CA SER A 1026 -1.49 19.87 -16.43
C SER A 1026 -0.92 20.37 -17.77
N LYS A 1027 -1.18 19.67 -18.89
CA LYS A 1027 -0.61 19.95 -20.22
C LYS A 1027 -1.61 20.68 -21.14
N ILE A 1028 -2.13 21.78 -20.66
CA ILE A 1028 -3.08 22.66 -21.36
C ILE A 1028 -2.71 24.11 -21.03
N ASP A 1029 -2.80 25.00 -22.02
CA ASP A 1029 -2.67 26.43 -21.78
C ASP A 1029 -3.90 26.94 -21.00
N PRO A 1030 -3.74 27.48 -19.76
CA PRO A 1030 -4.86 27.94 -18.96
C PRO A 1030 -5.56 29.18 -19.55
N VAL A 1031 -4.89 29.92 -20.42
CA VAL A 1031 -5.43 31.15 -21.03
C VAL A 1031 -6.21 30.84 -22.30
N THR A 1032 -5.69 29.98 -23.18
CA THR A 1032 -6.30 29.72 -24.50
C THR A 1032 -7.05 28.39 -24.59
N GLY A 1033 -6.76 27.43 -23.70
CA GLY A 1033 -7.25 26.05 -23.82
C GLY A 1033 -6.51 25.22 -24.86
N PHE A 1034 -5.37 25.68 -25.38
CA PHE A 1034 -4.55 24.93 -26.33
C PHE A 1034 -3.95 23.67 -25.70
N VAL A 1035 -3.98 22.56 -26.46
CA VAL A 1035 -3.38 21.28 -26.11
C VAL A 1035 -2.65 20.69 -27.31
N ASN A 1036 -1.53 20.01 -27.09
CA ASN A 1036 -0.85 19.29 -28.17
C ASN A 1036 -1.59 17.97 -28.48
N LEU A 1037 -2.15 17.87 -29.70
CA LEU A 1037 -2.80 16.65 -30.22
C LEU A 1037 -2.03 15.96 -31.37
N PHE A 1038 -0.81 16.42 -31.70
CA PHE A 1038 0.02 15.82 -32.74
C PHE A 1038 0.71 14.54 -32.29
N ASP A 1039 0.99 13.63 -33.24
CA ASP A 1039 1.99 12.58 -33.09
C ASP A 1039 3.26 12.99 -33.84
N THR A 1040 4.29 13.41 -33.10
CA THR A 1040 5.54 13.93 -33.68
C THR A 1040 6.61 12.84 -33.82
N ARG A 1041 6.23 11.56 -33.85
CA ARG A 1041 7.18 10.46 -34.07
C ARG A 1041 7.53 10.34 -35.54
N TYR A 1042 8.82 10.20 -35.83
CA TYR A 1042 9.26 9.87 -37.18
C TYR A 1042 8.88 8.42 -37.52
N GLU A 1043 8.33 8.21 -38.71
CA GLU A 1043 8.01 6.88 -39.24
C GLU A 1043 8.72 6.63 -40.57
N SER A 1044 8.53 7.52 -41.54
CA SER A 1044 9.21 7.52 -42.84
C SER A 1044 9.28 8.94 -43.39
N ILE A 1045 10.13 9.14 -44.40
CA ILE A 1045 10.23 10.41 -45.14
C ILE A 1045 8.87 10.80 -45.71
N ASP A 1046 8.18 9.89 -46.40
CA ASP A 1046 6.87 10.18 -47.02
C ASP A 1046 5.82 10.61 -45.99
N LYS A 1047 5.79 9.95 -44.82
CA LYS A 1047 4.87 10.32 -43.74
C LYS A 1047 5.24 11.66 -43.12
N ALA A 1048 6.53 11.95 -42.96
CA ALA A 1048 7.00 13.25 -42.46
C ALA A 1048 6.66 14.39 -43.44
N LYS A 1049 6.89 14.20 -44.75
CA LYS A 1049 6.46 15.13 -45.80
C LYS A 1049 4.95 15.36 -45.77
N ALA A 1050 4.17 14.29 -45.73
CA ALA A 1050 2.72 14.38 -45.64
C ALA A 1050 2.27 15.11 -44.35
N PHE A 1051 2.97 14.91 -43.24
CA PHE A 1051 2.71 15.62 -41.98
C PHE A 1051 2.96 17.13 -42.10
N PHE A 1052 4.13 17.56 -42.58
CA PHE A 1052 4.42 18.99 -42.76
C PHE A 1052 3.60 19.64 -43.88
N GLY A 1053 3.23 18.87 -44.90
CA GLY A 1053 2.36 19.31 -45.99
C GLY A 1053 0.93 19.70 -45.56
N LYS A 1054 0.47 19.20 -44.41
CA LYS A 1054 -0.86 19.49 -43.85
C LYS A 1054 -0.96 20.83 -43.10
N PHE A 1055 0.16 21.48 -42.78
CA PHE A 1055 0.15 22.83 -42.19
C PHE A 1055 -0.34 23.84 -43.23
N ASP A 1056 -1.10 24.85 -42.84
CA ASP A 1056 -1.57 25.89 -43.76
C ASP A 1056 -0.40 26.76 -44.21
N SER A 1057 0.48 27.12 -43.29
CA SER A 1057 1.75 27.79 -43.59
C SER A 1057 2.82 27.51 -42.53
N ILE A 1058 4.08 27.56 -42.97
CA ILE A 1058 5.28 27.54 -42.12
C ILE A 1058 6.13 28.72 -42.58
N ARG A 1059 6.35 29.71 -41.71
CA ARG A 1059 7.08 30.94 -42.08
C ARG A 1059 7.87 31.51 -40.90
N TYR A 1060 8.88 32.30 -41.21
CA TYR A 1060 9.55 33.16 -40.23
C TYR A 1060 8.90 34.55 -40.21
N ASN A 1061 8.53 35.03 -39.02
CA ASN A 1061 8.02 36.37 -38.79
C ASN A 1061 9.18 37.27 -38.33
N ALA A 1062 9.66 38.12 -39.24
CA ALA A 1062 10.80 39.01 -38.98
C ALA A 1062 10.49 40.09 -37.93
N ASP A 1063 9.25 40.61 -37.91
CA ASP A 1063 8.84 41.68 -36.98
C ASP A 1063 8.77 41.19 -35.54
N LYS A 1064 8.41 39.92 -35.35
CA LYS A 1064 8.26 39.30 -34.03
C LYS A 1064 9.44 38.42 -33.61
N ASP A 1065 10.35 38.16 -34.54
CA ASP A 1065 11.49 37.27 -34.39
C ASP A 1065 11.13 35.86 -33.89
N TRP A 1066 10.23 35.18 -34.60
CA TRP A 1066 9.94 33.75 -34.38
C TRP A 1066 9.40 33.07 -35.64
N PHE A 1067 9.45 31.75 -35.70
CA PHE A 1067 8.72 30.94 -36.69
C PHE A 1067 7.27 30.70 -36.26
N GLU A 1068 6.36 30.74 -37.23
CA GLU A 1068 4.92 30.48 -37.12
C GLU A 1068 4.54 29.25 -37.94
N PHE A 1069 3.79 28.33 -37.32
CA PHE A 1069 3.19 27.19 -38.00
C PHE A 1069 1.68 27.29 -37.83
N ALA A 1070 0.99 27.75 -38.88
CA ALA A 1070 -0.47 27.83 -38.90
C ALA A 1070 -1.07 26.50 -39.37
N PHE A 1071 -2.11 26.03 -38.71
CA PHE A 1071 -2.78 24.77 -39.06
C PHE A 1071 -4.23 24.70 -38.58
N ASP A 1072 -5.00 23.86 -39.27
CA ASP A 1072 -6.27 23.29 -38.80
C ASP A 1072 -6.06 21.86 -38.28
N TYR A 1073 -6.39 21.59 -37.01
CA TYR A 1073 -6.32 20.24 -36.43
C TYR A 1073 -7.13 19.18 -37.22
N ASN A 1074 -8.20 19.56 -37.91
CA ASN A 1074 -9.01 18.63 -38.71
C ASN A 1074 -8.18 17.93 -39.80
N ASN A 1075 -7.09 18.56 -40.27
CA ASN A 1075 -6.18 17.98 -41.25
C ASN A 1075 -5.27 16.89 -40.64
N PHE A 1076 -5.13 16.85 -39.31
CA PHE A 1076 -4.19 15.97 -38.60
C PHE A 1076 -4.88 14.89 -37.78
N THR A 1077 -5.98 15.21 -37.10
CA THR A 1077 -6.62 14.30 -36.15
C THR A 1077 -8.10 14.59 -35.97
N THR A 1078 -8.90 13.55 -35.78
CA THR A 1078 -10.32 13.65 -35.41
C THR A 1078 -10.53 14.02 -33.94
N LYS A 1079 -9.47 14.03 -33.11
CA LYS A 1079 -9.57 14.32 -31.67
C LYS A 1079 -10.00 15.75 -31.34
N ALA A 1080 -9.83 16.68 -32.27
CA ALA A 1080 -10.19 18.09 -32.10
C ALA A 1080 -11.57 18.45 -32.68
N GLU A 1081 -12.29 17.48 -33.25
CA GLU A 1081 -13.53 17.72 -33.99
C GLU A 1081 -14.61 18.37 -33.10
N GLY A 1082 -15.10 19.53 -33.54
CA GLY A 1082 -16.07 20.36 -32.79
C GLY A 1082 -15.48 21.09 -31.59
N THR A 1083 -14.18 21.38 -31.62
CA THR A 1083 -13.49 22.32 -30.71
C THR A 1083 -12.81 23.41 -31.55
N ARG A 1084 -12.05 24.34 -30.96
CA ARG A 1084 -11.19 25.24 -31.75
C ARG A 1084 -10.09 24.44 -32.44
N THR A 1085 -10.12 24.38 -33.77
CA THR A 1085 -9.16 23.60 -34.57
C THR A 1085 -8.07 24.44 -35.23
N ASN A 1086 -8.34 25.72 -35.52
CA ASN A 1086 -7.38 26.65 -36.11
C ASN A 1086 -6.46 27.26 -35.05
N TRP A 1087 -5.16 27.02 -35.21
CA TRP A 1087 -4.11 27.50 -34.31
C TRP A 1087 -2.88 27.97 -35.08
N THR A 1088 -2.09 28.82 -34.45
CA THR A 1088 -0.75 29.19 -34.92
C THR A 1088 0.22 29.00 -33.78
N ILE A 1089 1.08 27.98 -33.89
CA ILE A 1089 2.14 27.75 -32.91
C ILE A 1089 3.37 28.58 -33.30
N CYS A 1090 3.98 29.19 -32.30
CA CYS A 1090 5.13 30.05 -32.43
C CYS A 1090 6.32 29.46 -31.67
N THR A 1091 7.53 29.68 -32.17
CA THR A 1091 8.79 29.23 -31.53
C THR A 1091 9.23 30.15 -30.38
N TYR A 1092 8.24 30.63 -29.61
CA TYR A 1092 8.41 31.55 -28.50
C TYR A 1092 9.00 30.88 -27.24
N GLY A 1093 10.05 31.50 -26.72
CA GLY A 1093 10.74 31.13 -25.48
C GLY A 1093 11.53 29.82 -25.54
N SER A 1094 12.31 29.56 -24.50
CA SER A 1094 13.15 28.36 -24.39
C SER A 1094 12.37 27.13 -23.94
N ARG A 1095 12.97 25.94 -24.13
CA ARG A 1095 12.47 24.64 -23.64
C ARG A 1095 13.59 23.84 -22.99
N ILE A 1096 13.23 22.90 -22.12
CA ILE A 1096 14.19 21.97 -21.51
C ILE A 1096 14.16 20.64 -22.29
N ARG A 1097 15.29 20.27 -22.89
CA ARG A 1097 15.49 18.95 -23.49
C ARG A 1097 16.13 18.02 -22.47
N THR A 1098 15.44 16.93 -22.14
CA THR A 1098 15.97 15.86 -21.28
C THR A 1098 16.50 14.71 -22.14
N PHE A 1099 17.73 14.27 -21.89
CA PHE A 1099 18.40 13.23 -22.69
C PHE A 1099 19.30 12.32 -21.84
N ARG A 1100 19.77 11.21 -22.42
CA ARG A 1100 20.70 10.28 -21.77
C ARG A 1100 22.13 10.67 -22.14
N ASN A 1101 22.90 11.13 -21.17
CA ASN A 1101 24.24 11.65 -21.39
C ASN A 1101 25.28 10.51 -21.35
N GLN A 1102 25.86 10.18 -22.50
CA GLN A 1102 26.87 9.10 -22.63
C GLN A 1102 28.11 9.37 -21.76
N ALA A 1103 28.56 10.62 -21.63
CA ALA A 1103 29.69 10.98 -20.79
C ALA A 1103 29.43 10.78 -19.28
N LYS A 1104 28.15 10.75 -18.86
CA LYS A 1104 27.73 10.47 -17.49
C LYS A 1104 27.16 9.05 -17.36
N ASN A 1105 27.75 8.07 -18.06
CA ASN A 1105 27.29 6.68 -18.04
C ASN A 1105 25.79 6.53 -18.37
N SER A 1106 25.32 7.27 -19.37
CA SER A 1106 23.90 7.33 -19.78
C SER A 1106 22.95 7.72 -18.63
N GLN A 1107 23.38 8.52 -17.67
CA GLN A 1107 22.46 9.16 -16.71
C GLN A 1107 21.59 10.22 -17.42
N TRP A 1108 20.43 10.52 -16.83
CA TRP A 1108 19.56 11.58 -17.34
C TRP A 1108 20.21 12.95 -17.12
N ASP A 1109 20.24 13.77 -18.16
CA ASP A 1109 20.74 15.13 -18.13
C ASP A 1109 19.75 16.08 -18.81
N ASN A 1110 19.93 17.38 -18.62
CA ASN A 1110 19.03 18.40 -19.16
C ASN A 1110 19.83 19.53 -19.82
N GLU A 1111 19.30 20.08 -20.91
CA GLU A 1111 19.82 21.29 -21.54
C GLU A 1111 18.67 22.24 -21.90
N GLU A 1112 18.95 23.54 -21.89
CA GLU A 1112 18.00 24.57 -22.31
C GLU A 1112 18.21 24.90 -23.79
N ILE A 1113 17.12 24.91 -24.55
CA ILE A 1113 17.11 25.17 -25.99
C ILE A 1113 16.28 26.42 -26.27
N ASP A 1114 16.93 27.44 -26.84
CA ASP A 1114 16.26 28.58 -27.46
C ASP A 1114 15.70 28.14 -28.82
N LEU A 1115 14.38 28.02 -28.92
CA LEU A 1115 13.72 27.43 -30.09
C LEU A 1115 13.98 28.23 -31.36
N THR A 1116 13.80 29.54 -31.33
CA THR A 1116 13.95 30.38 -32.54
C THR A 1116 15.38 30.30 -33.06
N LYS A 1117 16.40 30.37 -32.19
CA LYS A 1117 17.79 30.20 -32.60
C LYS A 1117 18.08 28.80 -33.13
N ALA A 1118 17.52 27.77 -32.50
CA ALA A 1118 17.68 26.38 -32.95
C ALA A 1118 17.08 26.15 -34.34
N TYR A 1119 15.90 26.71 -34.64
CA TYR A 1119 15.31 26.65 -35.97
C TYR A 1119 16.11 27.43 -37.01
N LYS A 1120 16.59 28.64 -36.69
CA LYS A 1120 17.48 29.42 -37.58
C LYS A 1120 18.73 28.63 -37.93
N ALA A 1121 19.40 28.05 -36.92
CA ALA A 1121 20.60 27.23 -37.12
C ALA A 1121 20.30 25.96 -37.93
N PHE A 1122 19.17 25.30 -37.65
CA PHE A 1122 18.72 24.12 -38.38
C PHE A 1122 18.49 24.41 -39.86
N PHE A 1123 17.67 25.41 -40.20
CA PHE A 1123 17.40 25.76 -41.61
C PHE A 1123 18.65 26.25 -42.34
N ALA A 1124 19.51 27.04 -41.68
CA ALA A 1124 20.79 27.48 -42.26
C ALA A 1124 21.72 26.29 -42.58
N LYS A 1125 21.82 25.30 -41.68
CA LYS A 1125 22.61 24.07 -41.89
C LYS A 1125 22.16 23.29 -43.13
N HIS A 1126 20.86 23.33 -43.44
CA HIS A 1126 20.27 22.63 -44.58
C HIS A 1126 20.09 23.54 -45.81
N GLY A 1127 20.62 24.77 -45.80
CA GLY A 1127 20.53 25.68 -46.95
C GLY A 1127 19.13 26.21 -47.26
N ILE A 1128 18.20 26.14 -46.30
CA ILE A 1128 16.82 26.62 -46.46
C ILE A 1128 16.75 28.10 -46.09
N ASN A 1129 16.34 28.94 -47.05
CA ASN A 1129 16.11 30.36 -46.81
C ASN A 1129 14.80 30.55 -46.00
N ILE A 1130 14.93 31.11 -44.80
CA ILE A 1130 13.81 31.29 -43.86
C ILE A 1130 12.82 32.38 -44.29
N TYR A 1131 13.17 33.22 -45.26
CA TYR A 1131 12.28 34.26 -45.80
C TYR A 1131 11.45 33.78 -47.00
N ASP A 1132 11.75 32.60 -47.54
CA ASP A 1132 11.02 31.98 -48.65
C ASP A 1132 9.94 31.00 -48.13
N ASN A 1133 9.31 30.23 -49.04
CA ASN A 1133 8.31 29.23 -48.67
C ASN A 1133 8.95 28.00 -48.01
N ILE A 1134 9.13 28.07 -46.68
CA ILE A 1134 9.73 27.00 -45.86
C ILE A 1134 8.97 25.68 -46.02
N LYS A 1135 7.64 25.72 -46.16
CA LYS A 1135 6.80 24.51 -46.31
C LYS A 1135 7.14 23.73 -47.58
N GLU A 1136 7.31 24.42 -48.71
CA GLU A 1136 7.72 23.80 -49.97
C GLU A 1136 9.17 23.30 -49.91
N ALA A 1137 10.07 24.06 -49.28
CA ALA A 1137 11.46 23.63 -49.07
C ALA A 1137 11.52 22.31 -48.27
N ILE A 1138 10.76 22.19 -47.18
CA ILE A 1138 10.64 20.94 -46.39
C ILE A 1138 10.14 19.77 -47.25
N ALA A 1139 9.22 20.01 -48.18
CA ALA A 1139 8.68 18.96 -49.05
C ALA A 1139 9.70 18.42 -50.06
N MET A 1140 10.71 19.22 -50.42
CA MET A 1140 11.78 18.84 -51.35
C MET A 1140 12.89 18.01 -50.68
N GLU A 1141 13.03 18.07 -49.36
CA GLU A 1141 14.06 17.35 -48.60
C GLU A 1141 13.94 15.83 -48.70
N THR A 1142 15.06 15.11 -48.66
CA THR A 1142 15.09 13.64 -48.82
C THR A 1142 15.88 12.90 -47.74
N GLU A 1143 16.55 13.63 -46.86
CA GLU A 1143 17.33 13.01 -45.79
C GLU A 1143 16.47 12.61 -44.59
N LYS A 1144 16.61 11.37 -44.13
CA LYS A 1144 15.95 10.90 -42.90
C LYS A 1144 16.31 11.78 -41.68
N SER A 1145 17.59 12.11 -41.53
CA SER A 1145 18.13 12.92 -40.42
C SER A 1145 17.46 14.29 -40.34
N PHE A 1146 17.21 14.94 -41.49
CA PHE A 1146 16.50 16.22 -41.56
C PHE A 1146 15.12 16.13 -40.89
N PHE A 1147 14.31 15.12 -41.25
CA PHE A 1147 12.96 14.97 -40.70
C PHE A 1147 12.95 14.54 -39.23
N GLU A 1148 13.90 13.70 -38.80
CA GLU A 1148 14.05 13.34 -37.39
C GLU A 1148 14.36 14.57 -36.52
N ASP A 1149 15.30 15.41 -36.96
CA ASP A 1149 15.71 16.63 -36.27
C ASP A 1149 14.58 17.70 -36.27
N LEU A 1150 13.90 17.91 -37.41
CA LEU A 1150 12.80 18.87 -37.52
C LEU A 1150 11.59 18.47 -36.66
N LEU A 1151 11.21 17.18 -36.69
CA LEU A 1151 10.14 16.66 -35.82
C LEU A 1151 10.52 16.77 -34.33
N HIS A 1152 11.81 16.61 -34.01
CA HIS A 1152 12.30 16.83 -32.65
C HIS A 1152 12.17 18.29 -32.20
N LEU A 1153 12.54 19.26 -33.04
CA LEU A 1153 12.34 20.69 -32.75
C LEU A 1153 10.86 21.05 -32.61
N LEU A 1154 10.00 20.49 -33.47
CA LEU A 1154 8.54 20.71 -33.37
C LEU A 1154 7.99 20.12 -32.07
N LYS A 1155 8.45 18.93 -31.68
CA LYS A 1155 8.10 18.31 -30.40
C LYS A 1155 8.47 19.20 -29.22
N LEU A 1156 9.65 19.83 -29.23
CA LEU A 1156 10.05 20.79 -28.20
C LEU A 1156 9.17 22.04 -28.23
N THR A 1157 8.83 22.58 -29.41
CA THR A 1157 7.92 23.73 -29.54
C THR A 1157 6.57 23.46 -28.88
N LEU A 1158 6.01 22.28 -29.12
CA LEU A 1158 4.74 21.80 -28.54
C LEU A 1158 4.85 21.38 -27.06
N GLN A 1159 6.07 21.29 -26.50
CA GLN A 1159 6.31 20.91 -25.10
C GLN A 1159 6.04 22.10 -24.18
N MET A 1160 4.81 22.22 -23.69
CA MET A 1160 4.44 23.31 -22.77
C MET A 1160 5.08 23.18 -21.39
N ARG A 1161 5.08 21.96 -20.82
CA ARG A 1161 5.63 21.68 -19.49
C ARG A 1161 7.12 21.37 -19.59
N ASN A 1162 7.93 22.13 -18.85
CA ASN A 1162 9.38 22.06 -18.91
C ASN A 1162 9.94 21.94 -17.49
N SER A 1163 10.67 20.86 -17.22
CA SER A 1163 11.13 20.55 -15.87
C SER A 1163 12.58 20.01 -15.88
N ILE A 1164 13.37 20.34 -14.86
CA ILE A 1164 14.76 19.87 -14.74
C ILE A 1164 14.82 18.70 -13.75
N THR A 1165 15.42 17.58 -14.15
CA THR A 1165 15.60 16.40 -13.28
C THR A 1165 16.35 16.77 -11.99
N GLY A 1166 15.83 16.40 -10.82
CA GLY A 1166 16.48 16.64 -9.52
C GLY A 1166 16.27 18.03 -8.90
N THR A 1167 15.47 18.92 -9.52
CA THR A 1167 15.20 20.27 -8.99
C THR A 1167 13.70 20.56 -8.88
N THR A 1168 13.35 21.73 -8.34
CA THR A 1168 11.98 22.25 -8.27
C THR A 1168 11.53 23.01 -9.53
N THR A 1169 12.42 23.20 -10.52
CA THR A 1169 12.07 23.90 -11.77
C THR A 1169 11.05 23.09 -12.56
N ASP A 1170 9.86 23.66 -12.75
CA ASP A 1170 8.73 23.05 -13.47
C ASP A 1170 7.76 24.10 -14.03
N TYR A 1171 8.18 24.83 -15.06
CA TYR A 1171 7.37 25.90 -15.64
C TYR A 1171 6.48 25.41 -16.78
N LEU A 1172 5.43 26.17 -17.06
CA LEU A 1172 4.56 25.97 -18.20
C LEU A 1172 4.62 27.20 -19.12
N ILE A 1173 4.92 26.99 -20.39
CA ILE A 1173 4.97 28.04 -21.41
C ILE A 1173 4.16 27.62 -22.63
N SER A 1174 3.27 28.49 -23.10
CA SER A 1174 2.41 28.21 -24.25
C SER A 1174 3.13 28.55 -25.57
N PRO A 1175 3.02 27.72 -26.61
CA PRO A 1175 3.46 28.07 -27.95
C PRO A 1175 2.42 28.89 -28.73
N VAL A 1176 1.26 29.19 -28.14
CA VAL A 1176 0.23 30.02 -28.78
C VAL A 1176 -0.01 31.28 -27.97
N HIS A 1177 -0.40 32.36 -28.64
CA HIS A 1177 -0.76 33.61 -27.97
C HIS A 1177 -2.28 33.73 -27.80
N ASP A 1178 -2.71 34.53 -26.83
CA ASP A 1178 -4.11 34.90 -26.60
C ASP A 1178 -4.62 35.92 -27.65
N SER A 1179 -5.87 36.36 -27.50
CA SER A 1179 -6.47 37.36 -28.40
C SER A 1179 -5.80 38.74 -28.35
N LYS A 1180 -4.98 39.01 -27.33
CA LYS A 1180 -4.20 40.25 -27.18
C LYS A 1180 -2.75 40.11 -27.67
N GLY A 1181 -2.35 38.93 -28.16
CA GLY A 1181 -1.00 38.67 -28.64
C GLY A 1181 -0.01 38.26 -27.54
N ASN A 1182 -0.46 37.95 -26.33
CA ASN A 1182 0.39 37.54 -25.22
C ASN A 1182 0.53 36.02 -25.13
N PHE A 1183 1.74 35.53 -24.88
CA PHE A 1183 1.99 34.12 -24.58
C PHE A 1183 1.90 33.89 -23.07
N TYR A 1184 1.23 32.81 -22.68
CA TYR A 1184 1.25 32.38 -21.30
C TYR A 1184 2.62 31.80 -20.93
N ASP A 1185 3.24 32.34 -19.89
CA ASP A 1185 4.47 31.82 -19.28
C ASP A 1185 4.36 31.92 -17.75
N SER A 1186 4.32 30.77 -17.10
CA SER A 1186 4.10 30.68 -15.65
C SER A 1186 5.19 31.35 -14.81
N ARG A 1187 6.35 31.68 -15.40
CA ARG A 1187 7.48 32.33 -14.69
C ARG A 1187 7.25 33.81 -14.48
N ILE A 1188 6.38 34.44 -15.27
CA ILE A 1188 6.15 35.88 -15.29
C ILE A 1188 4.67 36.27 -15.17
N CYS A 1189 3.77 35.29 -14.99
CA CYS A 1189 2.35 35.56 -14.77
C CYS A 1189 2.09 36.11 -13.36
N ASP A 1190 0.97 36.82 -13.20
CA ASP A 1190 0.49 37.21 -11.88
C ASP A 1190 -0.22 36.04 -11.15
N ASN A 1191 -0.67 36.28 -9.92
CA ASN A 1191 -1.33 35.26 -9.09
C ASN A 1191 -2.75 34.88 -9.58
N SER A 1192 -3.29 35.53 -10.60
CA SER A 1192 -4.59 35.18 -11.19
C SER A 1192 -4.51 33.97 -12.13
N LEU A 1193 -3.31 33.63 -12.58
CA LEU A 1193 -3.03 32.46 -13.41
C LEU A 1193 -2.11 31.47 -12.68
N PRO A 1194 -2.03 30.20 -13.11
CA PRO A 1194 -1.24 29.20 -12.42
C PRO A 1194 0.27 29.51 -12.38
N ALA A 1195 0.89 29.47 -11.20
CA ALA A 1195 2.31 29.84 -11.05
C ALA A 1195 3.31 28.82 -11.64
N ASN A 1196 2.88 27.58 -11.92
CA ASN A 1196 3.70 26.50 -12.47
C ASN A 1196 2.82 25.38 -13.06
N ALA A 1197 3.45 24.32 -13.58
CA ALA A 1197 2.72 23.24 -14.24
C ALA A 1197 1.87 22.37 -13.29
N ASP A 1198 2.29 22.17 -12.03
CA ASP A 1198 1.49 21.45 -11.03
C ASP A 1198 0.33 22.32 -10.52
N ALA A 1199 0.53 23.64 -10.38
CA ALA A 1199 -0.54 24.60 -10.13
C ALA A 1199 -1.58 24.57 -11.27
N ASN A 1200 -1.14 24.48 -12.52
CA ASN A 1200 -2.03 24.36 -13.67
C ASN A 1200 -2.83 23.05 -13.65
N GLY A 1201 -2.21 21.95 -13.20
CA GLY A 1201 -2.91 20.70 -12.93
C GLY A 1201 -4.05 20.90 -11.94
N ALA A 1202 -3.75 21.45 -10.76
CA ALA A 1202 -4.73 21.68 -9.70
C ALA A 1202 -5.84 22.65 -10.13
N TYR A 1203 -5.49 23.71 -10.84
CA TYR A 1203 -6.42 24.69 -11.40
C TYR A 1203 -7.43 24.04 -12.37
N ASN A 1204 -6.95 23.24 -13.32
CA ASN A 1204 -7.84 22.59 -14.28
C ASN A 1204 -8.63 21.43 -13.68
N ILE A 1205 -8.11 20.77 -12.63
CA ILE A 1205 -8.90 19.84 -11.80
C ILE A 1205 -10.09 20.59 -11.17
N ALA A 1206 -9.86 21.77 -10.59
CA ALA A 1206 -10.92 22.60 -10.03
C ALA A 1206 -11.93 23.06 -11.11
N ARG A 1207 -11.46 23.51 -12.29
CA ARG A 1207 -12.34 23.88 -13.42
C ARG A 1207 -13.20 22.73 -13.94
N LYS A 1208 -12.69 21.51 -13.95
CA LYS A 1208 -13.52 20.32 -14.24
C LYS A 1208 -14.56 20.07 -13.16
N GLY A 1209 -14.26 20.40 -11.90
CA GLY A 1209 -15.25 20.48 -10.84
C GLY A 1209 -16.33 21.50 -11.12
N LEU A 1210 -15.96 22.69 -11.61
CA LEU A 1210 -16.89 23.75 -11.99
C LEU A 1210 -17.86 23.27 -13.08
N MET A 1211 -17.37 22.53 -14.07
CA MET A 1211 -18.23 21.87 -15.07
C MET A 1211 -19.26 20.94 -14.44
N LEU A 1212 -18.89 20.17 -13.41
CA LEU A 1212 -19.82 19.27 -12.72
C LEU A 1212 -20.88 20.05 -11.93
N ILE A 1213 -20.50 21.17 -11.31
CA ILE A 1213 -21.43 22.04 -10.59
C ILE A 1213 -22.42 22.70 -11.57
N GLN A 1214 -21.96 23.15 -12.73
CA GLN A 1214 -22.85 23.70 -13.76
C GLN A 1214 -23.91 22.66 -14.19
N GLN A 1215 -23.49 21.41 -14.45
CA GLN A 1215 -24.44 20.33 -14.76
C GLN A 1215 -25.48 20.11 -13.66
N ILE A 1216 -25.10 20.30 -12.39
CA ILE A 1216 -26.04 20.21 -11.25
C ILE A 1216 -27.04 21.37 -11.30
N LYS A 1217 -26.57 22.60 -11.50
CA LYS A 1217 -27.42 23.80 -11.56
C LYS A 1217 -28.40 23.76 -12.74
N ASP A 1218 -27.98 23.23 -13.89
CA ASP A 1218 -28.80 23.11 -15.10
C ASP A 1218 -29.88 21.99 -15.01
N SER A 1219 -29.86 21.16 -13.97
CA SER A 1219 -30.75 19.99 -13.86
C SER A 1219 -32.10 20.28 -13.18
N THR A 1220 -33.20 19.75 -13.75
CA THR A 1220 -34.56 19.85 -13.17
C THR A 1220 -34.77 18.87 -11.99
N SER A 1221 -35.49 19.32 -10.96
CA SER A 1221 -35.53 18.75 -9.59
C SER A 1221 -36.20 17.38 -9.37
N SER A 1222 -36.69 16.67 -10.38
CA SER A 1222 -37.63 15.56 -10.18
C SER A 1222 -37.03 14.14 -10.14
N ASN A 1223 -35.73 13.94 -10.41
CA ASN A 1223 -35.10 12.61 -10.39
C ASN A 1223 -33.67 12.62 -9.83
N ARG A 1224 -33.19 11.43 -9.40
CA ARG A 1224 -31.81 11.22 -8.93
C ARG A 1224 -30.81 11.69 -9.99
N PHE A 1225 -30.13 12.79 -9.71
CA PHE A 1225 -29.22 13.43 -10.66
C PHE A 1225 -28.06 12.49 -11.01
N LYS A 1226 -27.76 12.40 -12.31
CA LYS A 1226 -26.67 11.58 -12.83
C LYS A 1226 -25.78 12.46 -13.68
N PHE A 1227 -24.52 12.58 -13.24
CA PHE A 1227 -23.50 13.30 -13.99
C PHE A 1227 -23.36 12.74 -15.41
N SER A 1228 -23.30 13.64 -16.37
CA SER A 1228 -22.85 13.30 -17.70
C SER A 1228 -21.32 13.13 -17.66
N PRO A 1229 -20.76 12.06 -18.23
CA PRO A 1229 -19.31 11.87 -18.24
C PRO A 1229 -18.63 13.08 -18.88
N ILE A 1230 -17.62 13.66 -18.21
CA ILE A 1230 -16.79 14.70 -18.83
C ILE A 1230 -16.00 14.05 -19.96
N THR A 1231 -16.43 14.28 -21.21
CA THR A 1231 -15.68 13.82 -22.36
C THR A 1231 -14.47 14.73 -22.61
N ASN A 1232 -13.48 14.22 -23.36
CA ASN A 1232 -12.33 15.03 -23.75
C ASN A 1232 -12.76 16.24 -24.59
N LYS A 1233 -13.79 16.09 -25.42
CA LYS A 1233 -14.33 17.16 -26.26
C LYS A 1233 -14.98 18.25 -25.41
N ASP A 1234 -15.87 17.87 -24.50
CA ASP A 1234 -16.56 18.83 -23.61
C ASP A 1234 -15.55 19.61 -22.75
N TRP A 1235 -14.49 18.95 -22.29
CA TRP A 1235 -13.41 19.62 -21.56
C TRP A 1235 -12.71 20.68 -22.40
N LEU A 1236 -12.37 20.37 -23.66
CA LEU A 1236 -11.71 21.34 -24.54
C LEU A 1236 -12.61 22.53 -24.86
N ILE A 1237 -13.89 22.29 -25.16
CA ILE A 1237 -14.89 23.35 -25.39
C ILE A 1237 -14.95 24.25 -24.16
N PHE A 1238 -15.16 23.68 -22.98
CA PHE A 1238 -15.22 24.44 -21.72
C PHE A 1238 -13.94 25.21 -21.43
N ALA A 1239 -12.78 24.60 -21.69
CA ALA A 1239 -11.48 25.23 -21.44
C ALA A 1239 -11.19 26.41 -22.38
N GLN A 1240 -11.64 26.32 -23.63
CA GLN A 1240 -11.40 27.27 -24.73
C GLN A 1240 -12.43 28.40 -24.75
N GLU A 1241 -13.72 28.08 -24.62
CA GLU A 1241 -14.83 29.04 -24.70
C GLU A 1241 -15.12 29.72 -23.36
N LYS A 1242 -14.76 29.09 -22.24
CA LYS A 1242 -14.92 29.60 -20.87
C LYS A 1242 -16.34 30.12 -20.56
N PRO A 1243 -17.38 29.28 -20.72
CA PRO A 1243 -18.78 29.71 -20.58
C PRO A 1243 -19.10 30.30 -19.19
N TYR A 1244 -18.41 29.84 -18.15
CA TYR A 1244 -18.52 30.30 -16.77
C TYR A 1244 -18.08 31.75 -16.51
N LEU A 1245 -17.59 32.47 -17.53
CA LEU A 1245 -17.33 33.92 -17.44
C LEU A 1245 -18.55 34.76 -17.86
N ASN A 1246 -19.57 34.14 -18.46
CA ASN A 1246 -20.75 34.82 -19.01
C ASN A 1246 -21.99 34.71 -18.10
N ASP A 1247 -21.91 33.93 -17.01
CA ASP A 1247 -22.99 33.64 -16.08
C ASP A 1247 -22.95 34.54 -14.83
#